data_AF-A0A1V5NSC8-F1
#
_entry.id   AF-A0A1V5NSC8-F1
#
_cell.length_a   1.000
_cell.length_b   1.000
_cell.length_c   1.000
_cell.angle_alpha   90.00
_cell.angle_beta   90.00
_cell.angle_gamma   90.00
#
_symmetry.space_group_name_H-M   'P 1'
#
loop_
_entity.id
_entity.type
_entity.pdbx_description
1 polymer ?
#
loop_
_entity_poly.entity_id
_entity_poly.type
_entity_poly.pdbx_seq_one_letter_code
_entity_poly.pdbx_strand_id
1 'polypeptide(L)'
;MIRFGWIVVTIAAAVGLVVPVVASQIMSGGETQGVFQVDPGKKDITGLAPGVAERFSLRFVSVTVDQPTFWPNEDVHLKVAMPARPMEKIKATLGRKDAAPRDLGEFTLNDGGLLVETIMSGAKKPLEVGEYRVEVQTADGSFKGDATFAIVEGSLGAVSFAYEFQQLTNAQALEEARAGWFLGNAAGVGARWGNGLNVKNELRVFNKPFDGRVTLKTRCMLPGCNGCEAGPSIEYTMKKGELASVLDVGGHSGPFELEVVTDKGNVRNLFGRSGHVERQVSLISSGFTNLFKATVAPYENTVAVPGRDIYLLKEDGDKNAAFELGSAMTGDDGAAKITAKADLEGVKAWRLVPKADGGFAVEQLSMSGTLKRGDDVTFSVSGPYSFVAIGGWDMKENEEKKQEKVLRQAWAMIFTPSSLRVKLDVPKQAGPEKNIDINIETFDRSSGKPRSVWGILEVFDNRVANRSPKDPLISATGDSFRNASAGLSRWEDQTGIRVRRSVSRVMSAPPAPSMNAVFSAKKEMADMDVSAAPAPMAKSQMAMGGAALMPGASPSDEPSAEAENPEAVRQGEKKVVFCQLVKTDAAGRAKVGVTMPPQSGRCKARFVAMSGFDYLESIGDVDVGRRGGNVEVSAPSMLLKNAEVSLRVFAVCEGGAGKLKISGTGLGTPVTLDVPAGGKEFLVPVVGGGSGELLAELTKADGTVVDRRSVAIRDSGEFPVTFTELIVSDGSKIDVPRNRAVSVFANPGQLLRGMTANIVTTMKSWFGHSEALSAMAAIDAMLLRSFAEGLLNDDGLRSTIKADIEKAVKDLDETFFDTRTKLMRPYPGLEGNPIWSVWVLKNLLQVSNTLSGNAALKAEFAGTIRVAGRLSEDLTAELGRRKVSTEEVGLFTPGAAGGDLVPVVVDGKVIYRAVTDSAVVNWFVKEMMPALDIPNSPGFRELDERFIRNYDTYRFLRAFERTGSLYYLLLNAKALYLQKNPSFDQVFRTIARGMILTGEPGLIQGPAMLGGVYGAPQTVVKFLDLLVTMAKEKAGKPAGDVVIEAVGKPAETLKLGEKPVQFTTEAGEISFTAAKHAIALIENRRPMLMSEYLTKTGFFKVSQDDASIGVGEERTIVVELDKTLDPVDYYAVIALPSVVSLRQTEDILADYRGQLLYGQKSGGGERIQFVTVPFRGLRTMKLVIEGALPGKSHGFVMVRHQANPAVIQTVEIPTITCR
;
A
#
# COMPACT_ATOMS: atom_id res chain seq x y z
N MET A 1 94.11 -21.33 1.02
CA MET A 1 94.39 -21.86 2.38
C MET A 1 93.03 -22.05 3.06
N ILE A 2 92.42 -23.24 3.05
CA ILE A 2 92.67 -24.38 3.96
C ILE A 2 92.28 -24.01 5.42
N ARG A 3 91.01 -24.17 5.82
CA ARG A 3 90.47 -25.32 6.63
C ARG A 3 89.09 -25.10 7.28
N PHE A 4 88.24 -26.11 7.06
CA PHE A 4 87.21 -26.77 7.91
C PHE A 4 86.13 -25.94 8.62
N GLY A 5 84.84 -26.28 8.60
CA GLY A 5 84.06 -27.47 8.18
C GLY A 5 82.79 -27.49 9.06
N TRP A 6 81.56 -27.71 8.58
CA TRP A 6 80.83 -28.97 8.30
C TRP A 6 79.53 -28.55 7.53
N ILE A 7 79.10 -29.05 6.35
CA ILE A 7 78.60 -30.38 5.88
C ILE A 7 77.39 -30.88 6.71
N VAL A 8 76.21 -31.27 6.19
CA VAL A 8 75.60 -31.38 4.84
C VAL A 8 74.06 -31.45 4.96
N VAL A 9 73.40 -30.89 3.95
CA VAL A 9 72.07 -31.07 3.33
C VAL A 9 71.26 -32.35 3.69
N THR A 10 69.91 -32.27 3.76
CA THR A 10 68.92 -33.01 2.93
C THR A 10 67.44 -32.61 3.20
N ILE A 11 66.80 -32.00 2.19
CA ILE A 11 65.38 -32.03 1.70
C ILE A 11 64.20 -31.56 2.59
N ALA A 12 63.56 -30.45 2.17
CA ALA A 12 62.10 -30.26 1.94
C ALA A 12 61.84 -28.77 1.63
N ALA A 13 61.61 -28.33 0.38
CA ALA A 13 60.34 -28.36 -0.36
C ALA A 13 59.13 -27.72 0.37
N ALA A 14 58.98 -26.42 0.15
CA ALA A 14 57.74 -25.71 -0.20
C ALA A 14 56.51 -25.73 0.75
N VAL A 15 56.37 -24.65 1.55
CA VAL A 15 55.14 -23.84 1.62
C VAL A 15 55.56 -22.38 1.84
N GLY A 16 55.46 -21.56 0.79
CA GLY A 16 55.69 -20.12 0.86
C GLY A 16 54.51 -19.43 1.53
N LEU A 17 54.72 -18.98 2.77
CA LEU A 17 53.85 -18.05 3.48
C LEU A 17 54.20 -16.64 2.99
N VAL A 18 53.57 -16.20 1.90
CA VAL A 18 53.48 -14.77 1.57
C VAL A 18 52.45 -14.18 2.53
N VAL A 19 52.94 -13.71 3.68
CA VAL A 19 52.19 -12.78 4.52
C VAL A 19 52.15 -11.45 3.76
N PRO A 20 50.98 -10.94 3.33
CA PRO A 20 50.91 -9.55 2.92
C PRO A 20 51.14 -8.75 4.19
N VAL A 21 52.26 -8.04 4.23
CA VAL A 21 52.48 -6.94 5.16
C VAL A 21 51.29 -6.00 4.96
N VAL A 22 50.33 -6.11 5.87
CA VAL A 22 49.23 -5.17 5.99
C VAL A 22 49.89 -3.83 6.26
N ALA A 23 49.95 -3.00 5.22
CA ALA A 23 50.25 -1.60 5.36
C ALA A 23 49.20 -1.04 6.33
N SER A 24 49.61 -0.86 7.59
CA SER A 24 48.87 -0.08 8.56
C SER A 24 48.75 1.31 7.97
N GLN A 25 47.61 1.62 7.36
CA GLN A 25 47.18 2.99 7.15
C GLN A 25 47.25 3.66 8.51
N ILE A 26 48.20 4.58 8.63
CA ILE A 26 48.25 5.54 9.72
C ILE A 26 46.87 6.22 9.75
N MET A 27 46.10 5.92 10.79
CA MET A 27 44.83 6.59 11.05
C MET A 27 45.08 8.08 11.28
N SER A 28 44.83 8.88 10.26
CA SER A 28 44.65 10.34 10.36
C SER A 28 43.29 10.65 11.00
N GLY A 29 43.10 10.25 12.26
CA GLY A 29 41.81 10.35 12.95
C GLY A 29 41.47 11.79 13.35
N GLY A 30 40.79 12.54 12.47
CA GLY A 30 40.07 13.75 12.87
C GLY A 30 38.84 13.41 13.73
N GLU A 31 38.50 14.29 14.67
CA GLU A 31 37.32 14.20 15.55
C GLU A 31 36.04 14.51 14.74
N THR A 32 34.96 13.75 14.95
CA THR A 32 33.66 14.07 14.34
C THR A 32 32.94 15.11 15.18
N GLN A 33 32.66 16.28 14.61
CA GLN A 33 31.85 17.33 15.24
C GLN A 33 30.67 17.67 14.31
N GLY A 34 29.48 17.21 14.69
CA GLY A 34 28.26 17.34 13.90
C GLY A 34 28.35 16.68 12.52
N VAL A 35 28.17 17.46 11.45
CA VAL A 35 28.19 16.97 10.07
C VAL A 35 29.61 16.94 9.47
N PHE A 36 30.63 17.30 10.24
CA PHE A 36 32.01 17.42 9.77
C PHE A 36 33.00 16.52 10.52
N GLN A 37 34.09 16.19 9.82
CA GLN A 37 35.32 15.69 10.41
C GLN A 37 36.31 16.86 10.57
N VAL A 38 36.85 17.01 11.76
CA VAL A 38 37.64 18.18 12.19
C VAL A 38 38.99 17.72 12.71
N ASP A 39 40.05 18.46 12.40
CA ASP A 39 41.35 18.35 13.08
C ASP A 39 41.37 19.35 14.25
N PRO A 40 41.22 18.92 15.52
CA PRO A 40 41.13 19.83 16.66
C PRO A 40 42.43 20.62 16.90
N GLY A 41 43.58 20.06 16.50
CA GLY A 41 44.89 20.69 16.67
C GLY A 41 45.14 21.80 15.65
N LYS A 42 44.66 21.62 14.41
CA LYS A 42 44.77 22.63 13.35
C LYS A 42 43.57 23.55 13.26
N LYS A 43 42.47 23.23 13.96
CA LYS A 43 41.17 23.91 13.86
C LYS A 43 40.77 24.05 12.39
N ASP A 44 40.82 22.94 11.68
CA ASP A 44 40.50 22.85 10.25
C ASP A 44 39.42 21.79 10.03
N ILE A 45 38.52 22.04 9.08
CA ILE A 45 37.50 21.08 8.67
C ILE A 45 38.12 20.19 7.59
N THR A 46 38.24 18.90 7.83
CA THR A 46 38.95 17.98 6.91
C THR A 46 38.02 17.31 5.90
N GLY A 47 36.74 17.19 6.22
CA GLY A 47 35.75 16.53 5.36
C GLY A 47 34.36 16.51 5.98
N LEU A 48 33.40 15.92 5.26
CA LEU A 48 32.13 15.51 5.85
C LEU A 48 32.35 14.35 6.82
N ALA A 49 31.50 14.27 7.86
CA ALA A 49 31.52 13.17 8.79
C ALA A 49 31.24 11.83 8.06
N PRO A 50 31.95 10.73 8.40
CA PRO A 50 31.66 9.41 7.85
C PRO A 50 30.20 9.02 8.06
N GLY A 51 29.56 8.40 7.06
CA GLY A 51 28.16 8.00 7.16
C GLY A 51 27.15 9.11 6.79
N VAL A 52 27.57 10.35 6.51
CA VAL A 52 26.63 11.43 6.10
C VAL A 52 26.06 11.18 4.72
N ALA A 53 26.89 10.83 3.73
CA ALA A 53 26.45 10.62 2.36
C ALA A 53 25.55 9.38 2.22
N GLU A 54 25.84 8.34 2.99
CA GLU A 54 25.13 7.06 3.02
C GLU A 54 23.71 7.18 3.58
N ARG A 55 23.37 8.30 4.25
CA ARG A 55 22.00 8.59 4.71
C ARG A 55 21.07 9.05 3.58
N PHE A 56 21.61 9.39 2.42
CA PHE A 56 20.86 9.90 1.27
C PHE A 56 20.70 8.81 0.20
N SER A 57 19.45 8.53 -0.17
CA SER A 57 19.11 7.56 -1.21
C SER A 57 17.79 7.93 -1.87
N LEU A 58 17.80 8.07 -3.19
CA LEU A 58 16.65 8.45 -4.00
C LEU A 58 16.29 7.32 -4.98
N ARG A 59 15.34 6.46 -4.62
CA ARG A 59 14.82 5.40 -5.49
C ARG A 59 13.81 5.97 -6.50
N PHE A 60 14.30 6.72 -7.49
CA PHE A 60 13.47 7.48 -8.43
C PHE A 60 12.85 6.61 -9.54
N VAL A 61 11.93 5.73 -9.14
CA VAL A 61 11.22 4.78 -10.01
C VAL A 61 9.72 4.87 -9.82
N SER A 62 8.98 4.73 -10.91
CA SER A 62 7.53 4.55 -10.89
C SER A 62 7.15 3.31 -11.68
N VAL A 63 6.43 2.40 -11.02
CA VAL A 63 5.80 1.23 -11.64
C VAL A 63 4.32 1.36 -11.33
N THR A 64 3.51 1.53 -12.38
CA THR A 64 2.07 1.69 -12.27
C THR A 64 1.39 0.94 -13.40
N VAL A 65 0.10 0.72 -13.26
CA VAL A 65 -0.78 0.38 -14.38
C VAL A 65 -1.71 1.55 -14.64
N ASP A 66 -2.34 1.57 -15.81
CA ASP A 66 -3.29 2.59 -16.21
C ASP A 66 -4.56 2.61 -15.33
N GLN A 67 -4.95 1.48 -14.74
CA GLN A 67 -6.05 1.44 -13.76
C GLN A 67 -5.83 0.45 -12.62
N PRO A 68 -6.36 0.72 -11.41
CA PRO A 68 -6.35 -0.26 -10.33
C PRO A 68 -7.38 -1.39 -10.53
N THR A 69 -8.35 -1.20 -11.45
CA THR A 69 -9.37 -2.20 -11.78
C THR A 69 -9.79 -2.15 -13.25
N PHE A 70 -9.71 -3.29 -13.93
CA PHE A 70 -10.00 -3.49 -15.35
C PHE A 70 -11.24 -4.36 -15.55
N TRP A 71 -11.86 -4.23 -16.72
CA TRP A 71 -12.85 -5.19 -17.21
C TRP A 71 -12.22 -6.28 -18.07
N PRO A 72 -12.87 -7.45 -18.22
CA PRO A 72 -12.35 -8.53 -19.05
C PRO A 72 -12.07 -8.15 -20.51
N ASN A 73 -12.75 -7.14 -21.04
CA ASN A 73 -12.59 -6.68 -22.41
C ASN A 73 -11.60 -5.50 -22.55
N GLU A 74 -10.96 -5.08 -21.47
CA GLU A 74 -9.98 -3.97 -21.48
C GLU A 74 -8.55 -4.48 -21.62
N ASP A 75 -7.67 -3.62 -22.13
CA ASP A 75 -6.23 -3.86 -22.13
C ASP A 75 -5.61 -3.35 -20.83
N VAL A 76 -4.58 -4.04 -20.34
CA VAL A 76 -3.81 -3.62 -19.15
C VAL A 76 -2.46 -3.09 -19.62
N HIS A 77 -2.19 -1.82 -19.35
CA HIS A 77 -0.95 -1.15 -19.72
C HIS A 77 -0.02 -0.99 -18.52
N LEU A 78 1.12 -1.68 -18.55
CA LEU A 78 2.23 -1.46 -17.63
C LEU A 78 2.93 -0.15 -17.99
N LYS A 79 2.99 0.77 -17.03
CA LYS A 79 3.71 2.04 -17.12
C LYS A 79 4.94 1.98 -16.21
N VAL A 80 6.13 2.09 -16.79
CA VAL A 80 7.38 2.20 -16.04
C VAL A 80 8.03 3.55 -16.36
N ALA A 81 8.42 4.28 -15.32
CA ALA A 81 9.20 5.51 -15.46
C ALA A 81 10.43 5.47 -14.57
N MET A 82 11.60 5.51 -15.19
CA MET A 82 12.92 5.72 -14.60
C MET A 82 13.62 6.84 -15.39
N PRO A 83 13.14 8.09 -15.34
CA PRO A 83 13.59 9.17 -16.23
C PRO A 83 15.06 9.57 -16.05
N ALA A 84 15.71 9.17 -14.96
CA ALA A 84 17.15 9.32 -14.74
C ALA A 84 17.99 8.16 -15.34
N ARG A 85 17.36 7.10 -15.85
CA ARG A 85 17.98 5.89 -16.42
C ARG A 85 17.41 5.57 -17.81
N PRO A 86 17.72 6.38 -18.83
CA PRO A 86 17.29 6.09 -20.20
C PRO A 86 17.91 4.79 -20.72
N MET A 87 17.19 4.08 -21.60
CA MET A 87 17.63 2.82 -22.21
C MET A 87 17.91 1.67 -21.22
N GLU A 88 17.48 1.78 -19.97
CA GLU A 88 17.65 0.73 -18.96
C GLU A 88 16.89 -0.54 -19.37
N LYS A 89 17.48 -1.71 -19.07
CA LYS A 89 16.83 -3.00 -19.28
C LYS A 89 16.12 -3.44 -18.02
N ILE A 90 14.87 -3.82 -18.18
CA ILE A 90 14.03 -4.30 -17.09
C ILE A 90 13.46 -5.66 -17.42
N LYS A 91 13.18 -6.46 -16.39
CA LYS A 91 12.46 -7.71 -16.45
C LYS A 91 11.12 -7.56 -15.75
N ALA A 92 10.05 -8.03 -16.37
CA ALA A 92 8.71 -7.98 -15.77
C ALA A 92 8.14 -9.39 -15.53
N THR A 93 7.47 -9.56 -14.39
CA THR A 93 6.77 -10.80 -14.02
C THR A 93 5.34 -10.47 -13.62
N LEU A 94 4.36 -11.21 -14.13
CA LEU A 94 2.94 -11.04 -13.83
C LEU A 94 2.43 -12.26 -13.06
N GLY A 95 1.92 -12.07 -11.85
CA GLY A 95 1.28 -13.13 -11.07
C GLY A 95 -0.17 -12.80 -10.77
N ARG A 96 -1.08 -13.75 -10.99
CA ARG A 96 -2.41 -13.74 -10.37
C ARG A 96 -2.26 -14.25 -8.95
N LYS A 97 -2.97 -13.67 -7.99
CA LYS A 97 -2.82 -13.90 -6.54
C LYS A 97 -2.81 -15.38 -6.10
N ASP A 98 -3.64 -16.19 -6.75
CA ASP A 98 -3.86 -17.62 -6.52
C ASP A 98 -3.12 -18.52 -7.52
N ALA A 99 -2.30 -17.95 -8.40
CA ALA A 99 -1.58 -18.66 -9.45
C ALA A 99 -0.08 -18.37 -9.39
N ALA A 100 0.71 -19.23 -10.03
CA ALA A 100 2.13 -19.00 -10.15
C ALA A 100 2.46 -17.79 -11.04
N PRO A 101 3.49 -16.98 -10.71
CA PRO A 101 3.92 -15.88 -11.54
C PRO A 101 4.43 -16.34 -12.91
N ARG A 102 4.04 -15.62 -13.96
CA ARG A 102 4.49 -15.80 -15.33
C ARG A 102 5.52 -14.73 -15.70
N ASP A 103 6.63 -15.15 -16.28
CA ASP A 103 7.64 -14.26 -16.85
C ASP A 103 7.10 -13.58 -18.12
N LEU A 104 7.13 -12.25 -18.17
CA LEU A 104 6.75 -11.47 -19.35
C LEU A 104 7.94 -11.19 -20.27
N GLY A 105 9.16 -11.47 -19.83
CA GLY A 105 10.39 -11.22 -20.56
C GLY A 105 11.10 -9.91 -20.17
N GLU A 106 12.12 -9.56 -20.96
CA GLU A 106 12.90 -8.34 -20.81
C GLU A 106 12.37 -7.23 -21.73
N PHE A 107 12.27 -6.02 -21.19
CA PHE A 107 11.90 -4.80 -21.90
C PHE A 107 13.03 -3.78 -21.79
N THR A 108 13.10 -2.86 -22.75
CA THR A 108 14.07 -1.75 -22.73
C THR A 108 13.29 -0.44 -22.67
N LEU A 109 13.64 0.43 -21.71
CA LEU A 109 13.06 1.77 -21.63
C LEU A 109 13.49 2.60 -22.85
N ASN A 110 12.71 3.62 -23.21
CA ASN A 110 13.11 4.55 -24.28
C ASN A 110 14.27 5.48 -23.84
N ASP A 111 14.69 6.37 -24.75
CA ASP A 111 15.71 7.40 -24.52
C ASP A 111 15.29 8.47 -23.49
N GLY A 112 14.04 8.48 -23.04
CA GLY A 112 13.54 9.26 -21.91
C GLY A 112 13.40 8.47 -20.60
N GLY A 113 13.76 7.19 -20.58
CA GLY A 113 13.62 6.32 -19.41
C GLY A 113 12.17 5.90 -19.12
N LEU A 114 11.32 5.78 -20.14
CA LEU A 114 9.90 5.43 -20.01
C LEU A 114 9.54 4.17 -20.81
N LEU A 115 8.53 3.45 -20.33
CA LEU A 115 7.88 2.32 -21.01
C LEU A 115 6.37 2.36 -20.78
N VAL A 116 5.60 2.11 -21.85
CA VAL A 116 4.18 1.75 -21.79
C VAL A 116 3.99 0.49 -22.62
N GLU A 117 3.63 -0.62 -21.98
CA GLU A 117 3.50 -1.93 -22.63
C GLU A 117 2.17 -2.60 -22.29
N THR A 118 1.49 -3.19 -23.28
CA THR A 118 0.27 -3.97 -23.04
C THR A 118 0.61 -5.37 -22.54
N ILE A 119 0.47 -5.60 -21.23
CA ILE A 119 0.83 -6.87 -20.58
C ILE A 119 -0.31 -7.90 -20.58
N MET A 120 -1.55 -7.43 -20.74
CA MET A 120 -2.75 -8.26 -20.92
C MET A 120 -3.67 -7.57 -21.91
N SER A 121 -4.33 -8.31 -22.80
CA SER A 121 -5.24 -7.73 -23.79
C SER A 121 -6.61 -8.37 -23.82
N GLY A 122 -7.59 -7.69 -23.20
CA GLY A 122 -8.99 -8.06 -23.20
C GLY A 122 -9.64 -7.94 -24.58
N ALA A 123 -9.09 -7.07 -25.43
CA ALA A 123 -9.52 -6.93 -26.83
C ALA A 123 -9.26 -8.21 -27.65
N LYS A 124 -8.18 -8.95 -27.35
CA LYS A 124 -7.84 -10.22 -28.03
C LYS A 124 -8.55 -11.42 -27.42
N LYS A 125 -8.59 -11.47 -26.08
CA LYS A 125 -9.22 -12.55 -25.33
C LYS A 125 -9.73 -11.98 -24.01
N PRO A 126 -10.99 -12.27 -23.61
CA PRO A 126 -11.49 -11.86 -22.31
C PRO A 126 -10.50 -12.22 -21.20
N LEU A 127 -10.09 -11.20 -20.43
CA LEU A 127 -9.20 -11.38 -19.32
C LEU A 127 -9.90 -12.13 -18.20
N GLU A 128 -9.14 -12.99 -17.53
CA GLU A 128 -9.66 -13.78 -16.42
C GLU A 128 -9.80 -12.90 -15.18
N VAL A 129 -10.96 -12.96 -14.54
CA VAL A 129 -11.25 -12.20 -13.31
C VAL A 129 -10.30 -12.64 -12.20
N GLY A 130 -9.81 -11.68 -11.43
CA GLY A 130 -8.90 -11.96 -10.33
C GLY A 130 -8.04 -10.76 -9.96
N GLU A 131 -7.22 -10.94 -8.93
CA GLU A 131 -6.23 -9.95 -8.51
C GLU A 131 -4.86 -10.30 -9.06
N TYR A 132 -4.17 -9.29 -9.57
CA TYR A 132 -2.90 -9.41 -10.25
C TYR A 132 -1.86 -8.50 -9.63
N ARG A 133 -0.61 -8.94 -9.67
CA ARG A 133 0.58 -8.17 -9.35
C ARG A 133 1.56 -8.26 -10.51
N VAL A 134 2.03 -7.12 -10.98
CA VAL A 134 3.16 -7.03 -11.91
C VAL A 134 4.37 -6.50 -11.17
N GLU A 135 5.46 -7.25 -11.21
CA GLU A 135 6.75 -6.89 -10.62
C GLU A 135 7.74 -6.56 -11.73
N VAL A 136 8.51 -5.49 -11.55
CA VAL A 136 9.54 -5.00 -12.48
C VAL A 136 10.86 -4.94 -11.73
N GLN A 137 11.93 -5.46 -12.33
CA GLN A 137 13.28 -5.43 -11.79
C GLN A 137 14.29 -5.02 -12.86
N THR A 138 15.30 -4.23 -12.53
CA THR A 138 16.41 -3.92 -13.45
C THR A 138 17.32 -5.14 -13.64
N ALA A 139 18.03 -5.22 -14.76
CA ALA A 139 18.91 -6.36 -15.07
C ALA A 139 20.04 -6.55 -14.04
N ASP A 140 20.51 -5.46 -13.43
CA ASP A 140 21.52 -5.46 -12.36
C ASP A 140 20.95 -5.73 -10.95
N GLY A 141 19.62 -5.85 -10.83
CA GLY A 141 18.91 -6.00 -9.56
C GLY A 141 18.94 -4.78 -8.64
N SER A 142 19.48 -3.63 -9.08
CA SER A 142 19.59 -2.43 -8.24
C SER A 142 18.25 -1.78 -7.91
N PHE A 143 17.25 -1.95 -8.79
CA PHE A 143 15.89 -1.47 -8.56
C PHE A 143 14.84 -2.56 -8.78
N LYS A 144 13.81 -2.52 -7.93
CA LYS A 144 12.58 -3.30 -8.05
C LYS A 144 11.39 -2.39 -7.74
N GLY A 145 10.30 -2.55 -8.48
CA GLY A 145 9.02 -1.92 -8.20
C GLY A 145 7.87 -2.83 -8.62
N ASP A 146 6.68 -2.57 -8.13
CA ASP A 146 5.51 -3.38 -8.47
C ASP A 146 4.23 -2.55 -8.52
N ALA A 147 3.24 -3.09 -9.23
CA ALA A 147 1.89 -2.56 -9.27
C ALA A 147 0.89 -3.70 -9.11
N THR A 148 -0.20 -3.43 -8.39
CA THR A 148 -1.32 -4.37 -8.23
C THR A 148 -2.57 -3.83 -8.91
N PHE A 149 -3.38 -4.74 -9.44
CA PHE A 149 -4.65 -4.41 -10.07
C PHE A 149 -5.63 -5.58 -9.98
N ALA A 150 -6.91 -5.32 -10.20
CA ALA A 150 -7.92 -6.38 -10.33
C ALA A 150 -8.55 -6.37 -11.72
N ILE A 151 -9.02 -7.52 -12.15
CA ILE A 151 -9.88 -7.69 -13.31
C ILE A 151 -11.23 -8.11 -12.77
N VAL A 152 -12.29 -7.38 -13.11
CA VAL A 152 -13.65 -7.55 -12.58
C VAL A 152 -14.66 -7.30 -13.70
N GLU A 153 -15.81 -7.96 -13.70
CA GLU A 153 -16.90 -7.54 -14.61
C GLU A 153 -17.59 -6.26 -14.12
N GLY A 154 -18.23 -5.49 -15.02
CA GLY A 154 -19.04 -4.33 -14.62
C GLY A 154 -19.29 -3.30 -15.73
N SER A 155 -19.99 -2.21 -15.41
CA SER A 155 -20.32 -1.07 -16.32
C SER A 155 -20.11 0.31 -15.67
N LEU A 156 -19.91 1.41 -16.39
CA LEU A 156 -19.69 2.74 -15.82
C LEU A 156 -20.96 3.23 -15.12
N GLY A 157 -20.79 3.81 -13.93
CA GLY A 157 -21.88 4.43 -13.21
C GLY A 157 -22.38 5.72 -13.88
N ALA A 158 -23.50 6.25 -13.42
CA ALA A 158 -23.99 7.54 -13.90
C ALA A 158 -23.36 8.72 -13.14
N VAL A 159 -23.00 8.57 -11.87
CA VAL A 159 -22.51 9.66 -11.01
C VAL A 159 -20.99 9.86 -11.17
N SER A 160 -20.53 11.10 -11.22
CA SER A 160 -19.11 11.47 -11.28
C SER A 160 -18.82 12.78 -10.55
N PHE A 161 -17.55 13.00 -10.18
CA PHE A 161 -17.05 14.31 -9.79
C PHE A 161 -16.67 15.11 -11.03
N ALA A 162 -17.15 16.35 -11.15
CA ALA A 162 -16.88 17.18 -12.32
C ALA A 162 -15.39 17.51 -12.46
N TYR A 163 -14.71 17.77 -11.34
CA TYR A 163 -13.34 18.27 -11.32
C TYR A 163 -12.41 17.38 -10.49
N GLU A 164 -11.13 17.39 -10.84
CA GLU A 164 -10.08 16.77 -10.02
C GLU A 164 -9.95 17.51 -8.68
N PHE A 165 -9.81 16.75 -7.60
CA PHE A 165 -9.67 17.31 -6.27
C PHE A 165 -8.26 17.89 -6.08
N GLN A 166 -8.18 19.22 -5.97
CA GLN A 166 -6.92 19.90 -5.65
C GLN A 166 -6.56 19.74 -4.17
N GLN A 167 -5.29 19.45 -3.87
CA GLN A 167 -4.82 19.43 -2.49
C GLN A 167 -4.56 20.87 -2.02
N LEU A 168 -5.27 21.32 -0.99
CA LEU A 168 -5.21 22.70 -0.51
C LEU A 168 -4.49 22.80 0.83
N THR A 169 -3.96 23.99 1.12
CA THR A 169 -3.19 24.28 2.34
C THR A 169 -4.03 24.78 3.51
N ASN A 170 -5.23 25.29 3.26
CA ASN A 170 -6.15 25.79 4.28
C ASN A 170 -7.61 25.74 3.79
N ALA A 171 -8.54 26.02 4.69
CA ALA A 171 -9.97 26.01 4.40
C ALA A 171 -10.42 27.20 3.54
N GLN A 172 -9.80 28.38 3.68
CA GLN A 172 -10.18 29.56 2.87
C GLN A 172 -9.94 29.36 1.37
N ALA A 173 -8.84 28.68 1.01
CA ALA A 173 -8.53 28.33 -0.37
C ALA A 173 -9.62 27.45 -1.03
N LEU A 174 -10.43 26.76 -0.21
CA LEU A 174 -11.55 25.95 -0.70
C LEU A 174 -12.66 26.84 -1.29
N GLU A 175 -12.81 28.10 -0.85
CA GLU A 175 -13.82 29.02 -1.38
C GLU A 175 -13.53 29.40 -2.83
N GLU A 176 -12.26 29.59 -3.18
CA GLU A 176 -11.79 29.97 -4.52
C GLU A 176 -11.65 28.77 -5.47
N ALA A 177 -11.35 27.59 -4.94
CA ALA A 177 -11.19 26.38 -5.73
C ALA A 177 -12.51 25.88 -6.33
N ARG A 178 -12.50 25.39 -7.58
CA ARG A 178 -13.65 24.70 -8.19
C ARG A 178 -13.89 23.33 -7.55
N ALA A 179 -12.81 22.64 -7.23
CA ALA A 179 -12.81 21.45 -6.40
C ALA A 179 -11.51 21.37 -5.62
N GLY A 180 -11.60 20.90 -4.38
CA GLY A 180 -10.45 20.79 -3.52
C GLY A 180 -10.77 20.05 -2.24
N TRP A 181 -9.71 19.72 -1.51
CA TRP A 181 -9.83 19.15 -0.19
C TRP A 181 -8.71 19.65 0.72
N PHE A 182 -9.00 19.65 2.02
CA PHE A 182 -8.06 20.05 3.06
C PHE A 182 -8.34 19.25 4.34
N LEU A 183 -7.27 18.76 4.96
CA LEU A 183 -7.35 18.00 6.21
C LEU A 183 -6.87 18.87 7.38
N GLY A 184 -7.81 19.44 8.12
CA GLY A 184 -7.51 20.38 9.21
C GLY A 184 -8.77 20.85 9.95
N ASN A 185 -8.56 21.45 11.11
CA ASN A 185 -9.63 21.78 12.05
C ASN A 185 -10.32 23.11 11.67
N ALA A 186 -11.20 23.09 10.66
CA ALA A 186 -11.90 24.28 10.22
C ALA A 186 -13.00 24.76 11.20
N ALA A 187 -13.42 23.91 12.15
CA ALA A 187 -14.61 24.15 12.99
C ALA A 187 -14.41 23.93 14.50
N GLY A 188 -13.17 23.75 14.99
CA GLY A 188 -12.91 23.55 16.42
C GLY A 188 -13.35 22.20 16.99
N VAL A 189 -13.54 21.18 16.14
CA VAL A 189 -13.91 19.81 16.56
C VAL A 189 -12.65 19.09 17.07
N GLY A 190 -12.43 19.17 18.38
CA GLY A 190 -11.42 18.38 19.11
C GLY A 190 -10.09 19.09 19.37
N ALA A 191 -9.57 18.90 20.60
CA ALA A 191 -8.35 19.53 21.11
C ALA A 191 -7.03 18.82 20.69
N ARG A 192 -7.07 17.89 19.74
CA ARG A 192 -5.89 17.24 19.14
C ARG A 192 -5.92 17.45 17.63
N TRP A 193 -4.74 17.62 17.06
CA TRP A 193 -4.49 18.00 15.66
C TRP A 193 -5.38 17.27 14.65
N GLY A 194 -6.05 17.99 13.74
CA GLY A 194 -6.38 17.52 12.39
C GLY A 194 -7.51 16.49 12.19
N ASN A 195 -8.69 16.65 12.83
CA ASN A 195 -9.80 15.68 12.72
C ASN A 195 -10.92 16.03 11.71
N GLY A 196 -10.77 17.07 10.88
CA GLY A 196 -11.79 17.47 9.90
C GLY A 196 -11.31 17.32 8.45
N LEU A 197 -11.99 16.53 7.64
CA LEU A 197 -11.80 16.41 6.20
C LEU A 197 -12.77 17.35 5.48
N ASN A 198 -12.26 18.46 4.96
CA ASN A 198 -13.01 19.47 4.24
C ASN A 198 -12.96 19.15 2.74
N VAL A 199 -14.11 19.13 2.08
CA VAL A 199 -14.21 18.77 0.65
C VAL A 199 -15.12 19.74 -0.09
N LYS A 200 -14.75 20.05 -1.33
CA LYS A 200 -15.57 20.79 -2.29
C LYS A 200 -15.46 20.20 -3.68
N ASN A 201 -16.57 20.00 -4.37
CA ASN A 201 -16.62 19.61 -5.78
C ASN A 201 -18.03 19.90 -6.37
N GLU A 202 -18.22 19.51 -7.63
CA GLU A 202 -19.53 19.44 -8.28
C GLU A 202 -19.83 17.98 -8.63
N LEU A 203 -20.96 17.46 -8.16
CA LEU A 203 -21.47 16.13 -8.46
C LEU A 203 -22.31 16.18 -9.74
N ARG A 204 -22.04 15.27 -10.67
CA ARG A 204 -22.75 15.17 -11.95
C ARG A 204 -23.33 13.78 -12.15
N VAL A 205 -24.43 13.74 -12.89
CA VAL A 205 -24.97 12.52 -13.50
C VAL A 205 -24.78 12.65 -15.02
N PHE A 206 -23.89 11.82 -15.57
CA PHE A 206 -23.31 12.00 -16.89
C PHE A 206 -22.71 13.41 -17.05
N ASN A 207 -23.28 14.26 -17.90
CA ASN A 207 -22.81 15.63 -18.16
C ASN A 207 -23.69 16.72 -17.50
N LYS A 208 -24.63 16.36 -16.61
CA LYS A 208 -25.52 17.33 -15.95
C LYS A 208 -25.28 17.39 -14.43
N PRO A 209 -25.36 18.58 -13.79
CA PRO A 209 -25.29 18.69 -12.34
C PRO A 209 -26.41 17.90 -11.65
N PHE A 210 -26.12 17.32 -10.48
CA PHE A 210 -27.08 16.51 -9.72
C PHE A 210 -27.94 17.35 -8.75
N ASP A 211 -29.25 17.05 -8.68
CA ASP A 211 -30.18 17.60 -7.69
C ASP A 211 -30.86 16.45 -6.94
N GLY A 212 -30.73 16.39 -5.61
CA GLY A 212 -31.33 15.30 -4.83
C GLY A 212 -30.73 15.12 -3.44
N ARG A 213 -31.22 14.12 -2.71
CA ARG A 213 -30.66 13.72 -1.41
C ARG A 213 -29.34 12.98 -1.60
N VAL A 214 -28.38 13.28 -0.73
CA VAL A 214 -27.07 12.62 -0.69
C VAL A 214 -26.70 12.20 0.72
N THR A 215 -25.96 11.11 0.83
CA THR A 215 -25.29 10.67 2.07
C THR A 215 -23.78 10.68 1.83
N LEU A 216 -23.03 11.39 2.67
CA LEU A 216 -21.57 11.40 2.65
C LEU A 216 -21.03 10.48 3.73
N LYS A 217 -20.03 9.67 3.37
CA LYS A 217 -19.29 8.80 4.28
C LYS A 217 -17.78 8.98 4.08
N THR A 218 -17.02 8.74 5.13
CA THR A 218 -15.55 8.76 5.13
C THR A 218 -15.02 7.41 5.59
N ARG A 219 -13.94 6.93 4.96
CA ARG A 219 -13.30 5.66 5.30
C ARG A 219 -11.80 5.83 5.53
N CYS A 220 -11.23 5.09 6.48
CA CYS A 220 -9.79 5.07 6.75
C CYS A 220 -9.12 3.87 6.08
N MET A 221 -8.36 4.12 5.04
CA MET A 221 -7.62 3.11 4.25
C MET A 221 -6.21 2.83 4.80
N LEU A 222 -5.92 3.23 6.04
CA LEU A 222 -4.68 2.84 6.71
C LEU A 222 -4.60 1.32 6.81
N PRO A 223 -3.44 0.69 6.53
CA PRO A 223 -3.21 -0.72 6.84
C PRO A 223 -3.50 -0.98 8.34
N GLY A 224 -4.51 -1.80 8.63
CA GLY A 224 -5.01 -2.08 9.98
C GLY A 224 -6.37 -1.43 10.31
N CYS A 225 -6.73 -0.32 9.67
CA CYS A 225 -8.11 0.20 9.65
C CYS A 225 -8.93 -0.41 8.53
N ASN A 226 -8.27 -0.74 7.41
CA ASN A 226 -8.82 -1.49 6.28
C ASN A 226 -10.22 -0.96 5.90
N GLY A 227 -10.32 0.34 5.62
CA GLY A 227 -11.52 1.06 5.13
C GLY A 227 -12.76 0.96 6.01
N CYS A 228 -12.56 0.77 7.32
CA CYS A 228 -13.58 1.07 8.31
C CYS A 228 -14.07 2.52 8.16
N GLU A 229 -15.33 2.77 8.53
CA GLU A 229 -15.89 4.12 8.54
C GLU A 229 -15.11 5.00 9.52
N ALA A 230 -14.65 6.15 9.05
CA ALA A 230 -13.87 7.11 9.81
C ALA A 230 -14.77 8.29 10.14
N GLY A 231 -15.54 8.17 11.22
CA GLY A 231 -16.53 9.15 11.67
C GLY A 231 -17.96 8.92 11.15
N PRO A 232 -18.94 9.73 11.60
CA PRO A 232 -20.35 9.54 11.27
C PRO A 232 -20.70 9.95 9.84
N SER A 233 -21.70 9.29 9.25
CA SER A 233 -22.29 9.68 7.96
C SER A 233 -23.07 10.99 8.08
N ILE A 234 -23.09 11.80 7.01
CA ILE A 234 -23.83 13.07 6.93
C ILE A 234 -24.87 12.99 5.81
N GLU A 235 -26.11 13.38 6.06
CA GLU A 235 -27.17 13.47 5.05
C GLU A 235 -27.56 14.92 4.77
N TYR A 236 -27.71 15.28 3.49
CA TYR A 236 -28.29 16.56 3.09
C TYR A 236 -28.85 16.54 1.66
N THR A 237 -29.52 17.62 1.24
CA THR A 237 -30.04 17.78 -0.13
C THR A 237 -29.10 18.66 -0.94
N MET A 238 -28.54 18.09 -2.01
CA MET A 238 -27.68 18.77 -2.97
C MET A 238 -28.52 19.55 -3.99
N LYS A 239 -28.03 20.73 -4.37
CA LYS A 239 -28.62 21.58 -5.43
C LYS A 239 -27.53 21.97 -6.42
N LYS A 240 -27.83 21.95 -7.71
CA LYS A 240 -26.91 22.26 -8.82
C LYS A 240 -25.59 21.48 -8.76
N GLY A 241 -25.61 20.27 -8.20
CA GLY A 241 -24.42 19.44 -8.00
C GLY A 241 -23.46 19.94 -6.93
N GLU A 242 -23.76 21.00 -6.18
CA GLU A 242 -22.78 21.61 -5.26
C GLU A 242 -22.48 20.69 -4.06
N LEU A 243 -21.25 20.16 -4.01
CA LEU A 243 -20.70 19.41 -2.88
C LEU A 243 -19.77 20.34 -2.10
N ALA A 244 -20.13 20.65 -0.86
CA ALA A 244 -19.27 21.33 0.11
C ALA A 244 -19.58 20.78 1.51
N SER A 245 -18.60 20.18 2.18
CA SER A 245 -18.82 19.55 3.48
C SER A 245 -17.55 19.44 4.32
N VAL A 246 -17.73 19.26 5.63
CA VAL A 246 -16.67 18.98 6.62
C VAL A 246 -17.02 17.69 7.33
N LEU A 247 -16.17 16.68 7.17
CA LEU A 247 -16.39 15.32 7.67
C LEU A 247 -15.45 15.08 8.86
N ASP A 248 -15.98 14.59 9.98
CA ASP A 248 -15.17 14.20 11.14
C ASP A 248 -14.45 12.89 10.82
N VAL A 249 -13.13 12.85 10.97
CA VAL A 249 -12.28 11.66 10.78
C VAL A 249 -11.48 11.35 12.05
N GLY A 250 -11.92 11.85 13.21
CA GLY A 250 -11.26 11.69 14.49
C GLY A 250 -11.00 10.23 14.87
N GLY A 251 -9.81 9.99 15.45
CA GLY A 251 -9.37 8.65 15.83
C GLY A 251 -8.70 7.85 14.70
N HIS A 252 -8.69 8.37 13.48
CA HIS A 252 -8.06 7.74 12.32
C HIS A 252 -6.91 8.58 11.76
N SER A 253 -5.97 7.91 11.07
CA SER A 253 -4.74 8.55 10.58
C SER A 253 -4.61 8.58 9.05
N GLY A 254 -5.64 8.14 8.33
CA GLY A 254 -5.68 8.10 6.87
C GLY A 254 -4.71 7.09 6.24
N PRO A 255 -4.68 6.93 4.91
CA PRO A 255 -5.36 7.77 3.93
C PRO A 255 -6.88 7.64 3.96
N PHE A 256 -7.59 8.72 3.58
CA PHE A 256 -9.04 8.82 3.66
C PHE A 256 -9.70 8.73 2.29
N GLU A 257 -10.80 7.98 2.21
CA GLU A 257 -11.69 7.92 1.06
C GLU A 257 -13.02 8.60 1.37
N LEU A 258 -13.49 9.45 0.46
CA LEU A 258 -14.86 9.98 0.45
C LEU A 258 -15.76 9.06 -0.35
N GLU A 259 -16.92 8.71 0.21
CA GLU A 259 -18.01 8.02 -0.47
C GLU A 259 -19.25 8.93 -0.48
N VAL A 260 -19.81 9.20 -1.66
CA VAL A 260 -21.03 10.00 -1.87
C VAL A 260 -22.10 9.08 -2.41
N VAL A 261 -23.21 8.90 -1.69
CA VAL A 261 -24.34 8.03 -2.08
C VAL A 261 -25.54 8.87 -2.50
N THR A 262 -26.17 8.52 -3.62
CA THR A 262 -27.36 9.19 -4.19
C THR A 262 -28.39 8.16 -4.65
N ASP A 263 -29.61 8.59 -4.96
CA ASP A 263 -30.63 7.75 -5.60
C ASP A 263 -30.22 7.27 -7.00
N LYS A 264 -29.28 7.97 -7.66
CA LYS A 264 -28.68 7.63 -8.97
C LYS A 264 -27.44 6.75 -8.87
N GLY A 265 -26.98 6.43 -7.66
CA GLY A 265 -25.82 5.60 -7.35
C GLY A 265 -24.80 6.30 -6.45
N ASN A 266 -23.66 5.67 -6.21
CA ASN A 266 -22.61 6.15 -5.31
C ASN A 266 -21.29 6.42 -6.01
N VAL A 267 -20.54 7.49 -5.71
CA VAL A 267 -19.18 7.74 -6.23
C VAL A 267 -18.16 7.85 -5.11
N ARG A 268 -16.91 7.40 -5.35
CA ARG A 268 -15.83 7.42 -4.36
C ARG A 268 -14.59 8.16 -4.85
N ASN A 269 -13.84 8.74 -3.91
CA ASN A 269 -12.54 9.35 -4.18
C ASN A 269 -11.57 9.14 -3.00
N LEU A 270 -10.46 8.44 -3.26
CA LEU A 270 -9.35 8.31 -2.31
C LEU A 270 -8.46 9.55 -2.37
N PHE A 271 -8.34 10.27 -1.26
CA PHE A 271 -7.45 11.42 -1.19
C PHE A 271 -6.01 10.97 -1.02
N GLY A 272 -5.26 10.91 -2.12
CA GLY A 272 -3.83 10.61 -2.09
C GLY A 272 -3.08 11.56 -1.15
N ARG A 273 -2.09 11.04 -0.40
CA ARG A 273 -1.26 11.80 0.55
C ARG A 273 -1.99 12.32 1.80
N SER A 274 -3.21 11.84 2.06
CA SER A 274 -3.94 12.14 3.32
C SER A 274 -3.51 11.27 4.51
N GLY A 275 -2.63 10.27 4.29
CA GLY A 275 -2.08 9.39 5.34
C GLY A 275 -1.03 10.07 6.21
N HIS A 276 -0.85 9.58 7.43
CA HIS A 276 0.05 10.21 8.41
C HIS A 276 1.53 10.22 7.97
N VAL A 277 1.96 9.24 7.18
CA VAL A 277 3.35 9.12 6.74
C VAL A 277 3.65 10.28 5.78
N GLU A 278 2.86 10.42 4.72
CA GLU A 278 2.93 11.51 3.73
C GLU A 278 2.82 12.89 4.39
N ARG A 279 2.01 12.95 5.43
CA ARG A 279 1.80 14.13 6.27
C ARG A 279 2.95 14.46 7.22
N GLN A 280 3.93 13.58 7.42
CA GLN A 280 5.05 13.86 8.31
C GLN A 280 5.82 15.11 7.83
N VAL A 281 5.98 16.07 8.74
CA VAL A 281 6.76 17.28 8.53
C VAL A 281 8.17 17.04 9.08
N SER A 282 9.16 17.00 8.19
CA SER A 282 10.54 16.60 8.51
C SER A 282 11.50 17.77 8.47
N LEU A 283 12.43 17.84 9.43
CA LEU A 283 13.44 18.89 9.50
C LEU A 283 14.45 18.76 8.34
N ILE A 284 14.52 19.77 7.49
CA ILE A 284 15.42 19.78 6.33
C ILE A 284 16.55 20.80 6.45
N SER A 285 16.62 21.58 7.53
CA SER A 285 17.77 22.42 7.83
C SER A 285 18.06 22.55 9.31
N SER A 286 19.31 22.82 9.66
CA SER A 286 19.74 23.16 11.03
C SER A 286 20.98 24.04 11.02
N GLY A 287 21.25 24.75 12.12
CA GLY A 287 22.40 25.65 12.28
C GLY A 287 22.24 27.00 11.58
N PHE A 288 21.02 27.36 11.17
CA PHE A 288 20.69 28.63 10.52
C PHE A 288 19.79 29.50 11.41
N THR A 289 19.76 30.81 11.12
CA THR A 289 18.83 31.76 11.75
C THR A 289 17.35 31.45 11.48
N ASN A 290 17.06 30.74 10.39
CA ASN A 290 15.74 30.20 10.06
C ASN A 290 15.84 28.69 9.88
N LEU A 291 14.86 27.96 10.43
CA LEU A 291 14.73 26.52 10.20
C LEU A 291 13.70 26.25 9.11
N PHE A 292 13.92 25.18 8.36
CA PHE A 292 13.02 24.74 7.32
C PHE A 292 12.63 23.28 7.54
N LYS A 293 11.37 22.98 7.26
CA LYS A 293 10.83 21.62 7.24
C LYS A 293 10.19 21.32 5.88
N ALA A 294 10.13 20.06 5.50
CA ALA A 294 9.47 19.61 4.28
C ALA A 294 8.46 18.49 4.54
N THR A 295 7.47 18.40 3.67
CA THR A 295 6.45 17.35 3.64
C THR A 295 5.94 17.18 2.22
N VAL A 296 5.32 16.02 1.93
CA VAL A 296 4.70 15.75 0.62
C VAL A 296 3.21 16.11 0.61
N ALA A 297 2.66 16.56 1.75
CA ALA A 297 1.27 16.98 1.89
C ALA A 297 1.18 18.47 2.27
N PRO A 298 0.20 19.23 1.74
CA PRO A 298 0.05 20.64 2.08
C PRO A 298 -0.41 20.84 3.54
N TYR A 299 0.13 21.87 4.19
CA TYR A 299 -0.32 22.37 5.49
C TYR A 299 -0.48 23.89 5.49
N GLU A 300 -1.16 24.39 6.53
CA GLU A 300 -1.19 25.80 6.82
C GLU A 300 0.24 26.35 6.95
N ASN A 301 0.49 27.52 6.37
CA ASN A 301 1.80 28.19 6.30
C ASN A 301 2.89 27.48 5.49
N THR A 302 2.58 26.40 4.77
CA THR A 302 3.53 25.79 3.84
C THR A 302 3.53 26.46 2.46
N VAL A 303 4.69 26.46 1.81
CA VAL A 303 4.92 26.96 0.45
C VAL A 303 5.21 25.80 -0.47
N ALA A 304 4.43 25.64 -1.54
CA ALA A 304 4.65 24.59 -2.53
C ALA A 304 5.91 24.84 -3.36
N VAL A 305 6.74 23.81 -3.54
CA VAL A 305 7.81 23.80 -4.52
C VAL A 305 7.20 23.61 -5.91
N PRO A 306 7.31 24.59 -6.83
CA PRO A 306 6.58 24.56 -8.09
C PRO A 306 6.85 23.30 -8.91
N GLY A 307 5.78 22.56 -9.24
CA GLY A 307 5.84 21.36 -10.07
C GLY A 307 6.43 20.12 -9.38
N ARG A 308 6.64 20.13 -8.06
CA ARG A 308 7.24 18.99 -7.32
C ARG A 308 6.29 18.27 -6.38
N ASP A 309 5.12 18.83 -6.08
CA ASP A 309 4.20 18.25 -5.10
C ASP A 309 4.86 18.08 -3.69
N ILE A 310 5.85 18.94 -3.39
CA ILE A 310 6.56 19.06 -2.10
C ILE A 310 6.23 20.42 -1.49
N TYR A 311 6.10 20.48 -0.16
CA TYR A 311 5.74 21.70 0.56
C TYR A 311 6.76 22.00 1.65
N LEU A 312 7.14 23.27 1.77
CA LEU A 312 8.16 23.75 2.70
C LEU A 312 7.52 24.61 3.78
N LEU A 313 7.91 24.41 5.04
CA LEU A 313 7.56 25.24 6.18
C LEU A 313 8.80 25.98 6.67
N LYS A 314 8.66 27.28 6.94
CA LYS A 314 9.70 28.10 7.57
C LYS A 314 9.34 28.34 9.04
N GLU A 315 10.30 28.15 9.93
CA GLU A 315 10.19 28.41 11.36
C GLU A 315 11.37 29.28 11.84
N ASP A 316 11.18 29.95 12.98
CA ASP A 316 12.26 30.70 13.63
C ASP A 316 13.33 29.74 14.14
N GLY A 317 14.60 29.99 13.78
CA GLY A 317 15.76 29.26 14.27
C GLY A 317 16.51 30.01 15.39
N ASP A 318 17.78 29.64 15.60
CA ASP A 318 18.66 30.36 16.51
C ASP A 318 19.06 31.71 15.90
N LYS A 319 18.54 32.81 16.46
CA LYS A 319 18.84 34.17 16.01
C LYS A 319 20.34 34.53 16.09
N ASN A 320 21.12 33.79 16.87
CA ASN A 320 22.56 33.96 17.01
C ASN A 320 23.39 33.00 16.13
N ALA A 321 22.75 32.21 15.26
CA ALA A 321 23.43 31.34 14.33
C ALA A 321 24.35 32.13 13.38
N ALA A 322 25.50 31.55 13.05
CA ALA A 322 26.50 32.20 12.20
C ALA A 322 26.15 32.19 10.70
N PHE A 323 25.10 31.46 10.32
CA PHE A 323 24.63 31.36 8.94
C PHE A 323 23.15 31.67 8.85
N GLU A 324 22.74 32.27 7.74
CA GLU A 324 21.35 32.47 7.37
C GLU A 324 21.04 31.74 6.07
N LEU A 325 19.90 31.04 6.08
CA LEU A 325 19.27 30.52 4.88
C LEU A 325 17.98 31.31 4.63
N GLY A 326 17.93 32.02 3.49
CA GLY A 326 16.77 32.83 3.11
C GLY A 326 15.58 31.98 2.65
N SER A 327 15.86 30.87 1.96
CA SER A 327 14.88 29.95 1.40
C SER A 327 15.48 28.54 1.26
N ALA A 328 14.69 27.51 1.54
CA ALA A 328 15.03 26.11 1.22
C ALA A 328 14.59 25.69 -0.21
N MET A 329 14.30 26.67 -1.07
CA MET A 329 13.96 26.50 -2.47
C MET A 329 14.75 27.49 -3.32
N THR A 330 15.29 27.04 -4.46
CA THR A 330 15.97 27.90 -5.43
C THR A 330 15.00 28.75 -6.26
N GLY A 331 15.54 29.78 -6.93
CA GLY A 331 14.86 30.40 -8.06
C GLY A 331 14.84 29.50 -9.29
N ASP A 332 14.34 30.04 -10.41
CA ASP A 332 14.34 29.36 -11.71
C ASP A 332 15.76 29.21 -12.31
N ASP A 333 16.76 29.90 -11.75
CA ASP A 333 18.18 29.79 -12.10
C ASP A 333 18.87 28.57 -11.46
N GLY A 334 18.20 27.86 -10.55
CA GLY A 334 18.74 26.70 -9.83
C GLY A 334 19.86 27.04 -8.84
N ALA A 335 20.05 28.33 -8.51
CA ALA A 335 21.06 28.76 -7.56
C ALA A 335 20.49 28.91 -6.14
N ALA A 336 21.27 28.50 -5.15
CA ALA A 336 20.99 28.74 -3.73
C ALA A 336 22.04 29.67 -3.14
N LYS A 337 21.66 30.35 -2.05
CA LYS A 337 22.48 31.33 -1.36
C LYS A 337 22.42 31.12 0.15
N ILE A 338 23.59 31.07 0.78
CA ILE A 338 23.76 31.09 2.24
C ILE A 338 24.52 32.37 2.61
N THR A 339 24.03 33.13 3.58
CA THR A 339 24.65 34.38 4.01
C THR A 339 25.33 34.20 5.37
N ALA A 340 26.57 34.66 5.51
CA ALA A 340 27.29 34.67 6.78
C ALA A 340 26.75 35.78 7.71
N LYS A 341 26.47 35.44 8.96
CA LYS A 341 26.03 36.38 10.01
C LYS A 341 27.12 36.71 11.03
N ALA A 342 28.26 36.04 10.95
CA ALA A 342 29.46 36.28 11.74
C ALA A 342 30.70 36.25 10.83
N ASP A 343 31.82 36.76 11.32
CA ASP A 343 33.12 36.62 10.66
C ASP A 343 33.67 35.21 10.93
N LEU A 344 34.00 34.48 9.87
CA LEU A 344 34.37 33.07 9.92
C LEU A 344 35.68 32.81 9.17
N GLU A 345 36.57 32.03 9.78
CA GLU A 345 37.81 31.54 9.18
C GLU A 345 37.77 30.02 8.94
N GLY A 346 38.60 29.52 8.01
CA GLY A 346 38.68 28.10 7.68
C GLY A 346 37.37 27.54 7.12
N VAL A 347 36.60 28.37 6.41
CA VAL A 347 35.27 28.00 5.93
C VAL A 347 35.38 26.95 4.84
N LYS A 348 34.61 25.86 4.98
CA LYS A 348 34.47 24.83 3.96
C LYS A 348 33.00 24.42 3.83
N ALA A 349 32.62 24.02 2.63
CA ALA A 349 31.29 23.50 2.37
C ALA A 349 31.33 22.33 1.40
N TRP A 350 30.36 21.44 1.55
CA TRP A 350 30.15 20.29 0.68
C TRP A 350 28.69 20.26 0.25
N ARG A 351 28.46 19.80 -0.98
CA ARG A 351 27.14 19.48 -1.49
C ARG A 351 27.04 18.01 -1.86
N LEU A 352 25.85 17.46 -1.68
CA LEU A 352 25.46 16.12 -2.09
C LEU A 352 24.44 16.22 -3.21
N VAL A 353 24.77 15.66 -4.38
CA VAL A 353 24.00 15.75 -5.62
C VAL A 353 23.42 14.38 -5.98
N PRO A 354 22.10 14.26 -6.25
CA PRO A 354 21.50 12.97 -6.59
C PRO A 354 22.06 12.41 -7.91
N LYS A 355 22.26 11.09 -7.93
CA LYS A 355 22.74 10.33 -9.10
C LYS A 355 21.65 9.42 -9.66
N ALA A 356 21.79 9.04 -10.93
CA ALA A 356 20.91 8.09 -11.60
C ALA A 356 20.88 6.71 -10.93
N ASP A 357 21.96 6.30 -10.26
CA ASP A 357 22.02 5.03 -9.52
C ASP A 357 21.17 5.03 -8.23
N GLY A 358 20.66 6.19 -7.82
CA GLY A 358 19.90 6.41 -6.58
C GLY A 358 20.75 6.88 -5.40
N GLY A 359 22.07 6.89 -5.52
CA GLY A 359 22.98 7.46 -4.52
C GLY A 359 23.18 8.98 -4.68
N PHE A 360 24.07 9.55 -3.88
CA PHE A 360 24.44 10.97 -3.94
C PHE A 360 25.95 11.12 -4.15
N ALA A 361 26.36 12.02 -5.06
CA ALA A 361 27.75 12.43 -5.26
C ALA A 361 28.14 13.47 -4.22
N VAL A 362 29.28 13.28 -3.55
CA VAL A 362 29.84 14.28 -2.62
C VAL A 362 30.80 15.20 -3.38
N GLU A 363 30.54 16.51 -3.32
CA GLU A 363 31.35 17.52 -3.98
C GLU A 363 31.71 18.63 -2.98
N GLN A 364 32.98 19.00 -2.90
CA GLN A 364 33.40 20.15 -2.11
C GLN A 364 33.20 21.45 -2.91
N LEU A 365 32.61 22.46 -2.31
CA LEU A 365 32.44 23.77 -2.92
C LEU A 365 33.75 24.56 -2.87
N SER A 366 34.11 25.19 -3.98
CA SER A 366 35.28 26.07 -4.06
C SER A 366 34.99 27.41 -3.39
N MET A 367 35.78 27.79 -2.39
CA MET A 367 35.60 29.03 -1.62
C MET A 367 36.92 29.58 -1.08
N SER A 368 36.94 30.87 -0.74
CA SER A 368 38.11 31.62 -0.26
C SER A 368 38.67 31.16 1.09
N GLY A 369 37.90 30.37 1.86
CA GLY A 369 38.25 29.94 3.21
C GLY A 369 37.99 30.98 4.31
N THR A 370 37.52 32.18 3.95
CA THR A 370 37.14 33.24 4.91
C THR A 370 35.83 33.88 4.44
N LEU A 371 34.88 34.05 5.36
CA LEU A 371 33.64 34.78 5.13
C LEU A 371 33.50 35.90 6.17
N LYS A 372 33.27 37.12 5.73
CA LYS A 372 32.88 38.23 6.59
C LYS A 372 31.38 38.23 6.80
N ARG A 373 30.92 38.85 7.89
CA ARG A 373 29.49 39.10 8.12
C ARG A 373 28.89 39.84 6.93
N GLY A 374 27.87 39.24 6.33
CA GLY A 374 27.19 39.75 5.13
C GLY A 374 27.64 39.11 3.82
N ASP A 375 28.73 38.34 3.81
CA ASP A 375 29.18 37.62 2.62
C ASP A 375 28.21 36.50 2.25
N ASP A 376 28.08 36.26 0.95
CA ASP A 376 27.20 35.24 0.39
C ASP A 376 27.99 34.09 -0.23
N VAL A 377 27.54 32.87 0.03
CA VAL A 377 27.99 31.66 -0.65
C VAL A 377 26.88 31.21 -1.60
N THR A 378 27.15 31.36 -2.91
CA THR A 378 26.24 30.91 -3.97
C THR A 378 26.72 29.61 -4.59
N PHE A 379 25.81 28.67 -4.81
CA PHE A 379 26.10 27.39 -5.42
C PHE A 379 24.88 26.87 -6.20
N SER A 380 25.10 25.99 -7.19
CA SER A 380 24.01 25.36 -7.92
C SER A 380 23.45 24.17 -7.15
N VAL A 381 22.13 23.99 -7.27
CA VAL A 381 21.37 22.88 -6.71
C VAL A 381 20.86 22.02 -7.85
N SER A 382 21.04 20.71 -7.75
CA SER A 382 20.50 19.75 -8.70
C SER A 382 19.18 19.18 -8.19
N GLY A 383 18.26 18.89 -9.11
CA GLY A 383 16.94 18.35 -8.79
C GLY A 383 16.96 16.86 -8.41
N PRO A 384 15.97 16.37 -7.64
CA PRO A 384 14.83 17.15 -7.12
C PRO A 384 15.20 18.01 -5.90
N TYR A 385 16.31 17.67 -5.22
CA TYR A 385 16.95 18.48 -4.19
C TYR A 385 18.43 18.11 -4.07
N SER A 386 19.23 19.01 -3.48
CA SER A 386 20.61 18.70 -3.05
C SER A 386 20.76 18.99 -1.56
N PHE A 387 21.66 18.27 -0.89
CA PHE A 387 22.06 18.62 0.46
C PHE A 387 23.31 19.49 0.44
N VAL A 388 23.40 20.45 1.36
CA VAL A 388 24.57 21.29 1.56
C VAL A 388 24.91 21.31 3.05
N ALA A 389 26.20 21.23 3.36
CA ALA A 389 26.74 21.49 4.68
C ALA A 389 27.83 22.55 4.58
N ILE A 390 27.81 23.54 5.46
CA ILE A 390 28.81 24.60 5.56
C ILE A 390 29.30 24.70 7.01
N GLY A 391 30.60 24.90 7.19
CA GLY A 391 31.19 25.11 8.50
C GLY A 391 32.35 26.09 8.45
N GLY A 392 32.61 26.75 9.57
CA GLY A 392 33.70 27.71 9.75
C GLY A 392 33.93 28.05 11.22
N TRP A 393 35.03 28.73 11.52
CA TRP A 393 35.44 29.03 12.89
C TRP A 393 35.19 30.49 13.22
N ASP A 394 34.44 30.71 14.29
CA ASP A 394 34.08 32.01 14.85
C ASP A 394 34.94 32.29 16.09
N MET A 395 35.51 33.49 16.18
CA MET A 395 36.32 33.91 17.33
C MET A 395 35.44 34.57 18.38
N LYS A 396 35.19 33.88 19.49
CA LYS A 396 34.40 34.39 20.62
C LYS A 396 35.22 34.51 21.88
N GLU A 397 34.90 35.52 22.68
CA GLU A 397 35.42 35.68 24.02
C GLU A 397 34.58 34.81 24.97
N ASN A 398 35.24 33.88 25.68
CA ASN A 398 34.56 32.99 26.63
C ASN A 398 34.30 33.70 27.98
N GLU A 399 33.64 33.02 28.93
CA GLU A 399 33.30 33.57 30.26
C GLU A 399 34.53 34.07 31.06
N GLU A 400 35.74 33.60 30.72
CA GLU A 400 37.01 34.01 31.33
C GLU A 400 37.73 35.15 30.57
N LYS A 401 37.08 35.79 29.60
CA LYS A 401 37.68 36.81 28.72
C LYS A 401 38.84 36.32 27.84
N LYS A 402 38.88 35.01 27.53
CA LYS A 402 39.85 34.44 26.60
C LYS A 402 39.22 34.25 25.24
N GLN A 403 39.98 34.54 24.19
CA GLN A 403 39.55 34.27 22.83
C GLN A 403 39.59 32.77 22.52
N GLU A 404 38.46 32.24 22.07
CA GLU A 404 38.25 30.84 21.71
C GLU A 404 37.67 30.75 20.29
N LYS A 405 38.17 29.81 19.49
CA LYS A 405 37.61 29.50 18.18
C LYS A 405 36.50 28.46 18.37
N VAL A 406 35.27 28.84 18.06
CA VAL A 406 34.10 27.98 18.12
C VAL A 406 33.72 27.56 16.70
N LEU A 407 33.60 26.25 16.47
CA LEU A 407 33.10 25.73 15.20
C LEU A 407 31.62 26.09 15.06
N ARG A 408 31.29 26.79 13.98
CA ARG A 408 29.92 27.05 13.53
C ARG A 408 29.64 26.17 12.33
N GLN A 409 28.51 25.47 12.35
CA GLN A 409 28.10 24.59 11.27
C GLN A 409 26.62 24.78 10.97
N ALA A 410 26.26 24.59 9.70
CA ALA A 410 24.89 24.57 9.25
C ALA A 410 24.73 23.57 8.10
N TRP A 411 23.54 23.00 7.97
CA TRP A 411 23.21 22.10 6.88
C TRP A 411 21.76 22.26 6.42
N ALA A 412 21.52 22.10 5.12
CA ALA A 412 20.18 22.19 4.54
C ALA A 412 20.01 21.24 3.36
N MET A 413 18.78 20.76 3.17
CA MET A 413 18.32 20.18 1.91
C MET A 413 17.56 21.28 1.16
N ILE A 414 18.01 21.59 -0.05
CA ILE A 414 17.46 22.69 -0.85
C ILE A 414 16.83 22.11 -2.10
N PHE A 415 15.57 22.48 -2.33
CA PHE A 415 14.76 21.97 -3.43
C PHE A 415 14.82 22.88 -4.66
N THR A 416 14.72 22.27 -5.84
CA THR A 416 14.59 23.01 -7.11
C THR A 416 13.15 22.91 -7.62
N PRO A 417 12.55 24.01 -8.14
CA PRO A 417 11.36 23.92 -8.97
C PRO A 417 11.53 22.90 -10.11
N SER A 418 10.43 22.36 -10.65
CA SER A 418 10.50 21.60 -11.90
C SER A 418 10.99 22.51 -13.02
N SER A 419 12.00 22.07 -13.78
CA SER A 419 12.51 22.84 -14.92
C SER A 419 11.55 22.83 -16.12
N LEU A 420 10.49 22.02 -16.07
CA LEU A 420 9.52 21.86 -17.14
C LEU A 420 8.30 22.76 -16.94
N ARG A 421 7.68 23.17 -18.05
CA ARG A 421 6.28 23.61 -18.13
C ARG A 421 5.59 22.81 -19.22
N VAL A 422 4.34 22.44 -18.96
CA VAL A 422 3.49 21.68 -19.86
C VAL A 422 2.19 22.44 -20.04
N LYS A 423 1.77 22.58 -21.29
CA LYS A 423 0.43 23.03 -21.65
C LYS A 423 -0.24 21.93 -22.45
N LEU A 424 -1.46 21.61 -22.06
CA LEU A 424 -2.31 20.63 -22.72
C LEU A 424 -3.55 21.34 -23.23
N ASP A 425 -3.79 21.30 -24.53
CA ASP A 425 -4.99 21.86 -25.16
C ASP A 425 -5.85 20.71 -25.69
N VAL A 426 -7.08 20.66 -25.19
CA VAL A 426 -8.07 19.62 -25.50
C VAL A 426 -9.41 20.23 -25.86
N PRO A 427 -10.14 19.67 -26.84
CA PRO A 427 -11.51 20.07 -27.13
C PRO A 427 -12.41 19.90 -25.91
N LYS A 428 -13.25 20.90 -25.61
CA LYS A 428 -14.15 20.84 -24.44
C LYS A 428 -15.30 19.84 -24.60
N GLN A 429 -15.65 19.51 -25.84
CA GLN A 429 -16.75 18.61 -26.19
C GLN A 429 -16.35 17.69 -27.33
N ALA A 430 -16.85 16.47 -27.31
CA ALA A 430 -16.66 15.49 -28.37
C ALA A 430 -17.86 14.55 -28.49
N GLY A 431 -18.11 14.03 -29.70
CA GLY A 431 -19.07 12.95 -29.91
C GLY A 431 -18.50 11.60 -29.42
N PRO A 432 -19.34 10.64 -29.02
CA PRO A 432 -18.91 9.26 -28.81
C PRO A 432 -18.24 8.69 -30.06
N GLU A 433 -17.18 7.88 -29.88
CA GLU A 433 -16.43 7.21 -30.96
C GLU A 433 -15.80 8.16 -32.01
N LYS A 434 -15.82 9.48 -31.75
CA LYS A 434 -15.17 10.47 -32.62
C LYS A 434 -13.69 10.60 -32.26
N ASN A 435 -12.86 10.81 -33.28
CA ASN A 435 -11.47 11.18 -33.10
C ASN A 435 -11.36 12.67 -32.73
N ILE A 436 -10.60 12.96 -31.69
CA ILE A 436 -10.20 14.30 -31.29
C ILE A 436 -8.69 14.45 -31.36
N ASP A 437 -8.24 15.69 -31.56
CA ASP A 437 -6.83 16.03 -31.51
C ASP A 437 -6.48 16.63 -30.14
N ILE A 438 -5.43 16.09 -29.52
CA ILE A 438 -4.85 16.60 -28.28
C ILE A 438 -3.51 17.26 -28.63
N ASN A 439 -3.39 18.55 -28.32
CA ASN A 439 -2.18 19.32 -28.57
C ASN A 439 -1.38 19.47 -27.26
N ILE A 440 -0.10 19.13 -27.31
CA ILE A 440 0.82 19.20 -26.19
C ILE A 440 1.92 20.20 -26.53
N GLU A 441 2.19 21.12 -25.60
CA GLU A 441 3.32 22.04 -25.69
C GLU A 441 4.18 21.96 -24.42
N THR A 442 5.49 21.92 -24.60
CA THR A 442 6.47 21.71 -23.53
C THR A 442 7.59 22.74 -23.62
N PHE A 443 7.92 23.34 -22.47
CA PHE A 443 8.85 24.46 -22.39
C PHE A 443 9.80 24.31 -21.20
N ASP A 444 10.97 24.90 -21.33
CA ASP A 444 11.85 25.17 -20.21
C ASP A 444 11.30 26.33 -19.37
N ARG A 445 11.21 26.12 -18.05
CA ARG A 445 10.62 27.08 -17.11
C ARG A 445 11.41 28.39 -17.03
N SER A 446 12.74 28.30 -17.03
CA SER A 446 13.63 29.43 -16.80
C SER A 446 13.72 30.34 -18.03
N SER A 447 13.81 29.75 -19.21
CA SER A 447 14.03 30.45 -20.47
C SER A 447 12.75 30.68 -21.27
N GLY A 448 11.67 29.96 -20.97
CA GLY A 448 10.44 29.96 -21.77
C GLY A 448 10.58 29.32 -23.15
N LYS A 449 11.76 28.78 -23.49
CA LYS A 449 12.04 28.18 -24.79
C LYS A 449 11.40 26.79 -24.89
N PRO A 450 10.99 26.37 -26.10
CA PRO A 450 10.47 25.03 -26.28
C PRO A 450 11.51 23.95 -25.96
N ARG A 451 11.05 22.82 -25.42
CA ARG A 451 11.92 21.70 -25.01
C ARG A 451 11.28 20.37 -25.40
N SER A 452 11.98 19.59 -26.23
CA SER A 452 11.58 18.22 -26.54
C SER A 452 11.69 17.33 -25.29
N VAL A 453 10.63 16.62 -24.96
CA VAL A 453 10.56 15.68 -23.83
C VAL A 453 9.70 14.48 -24.19
N TRP A 454 9.94 13.38 -23.48
CA TRP A 454 9.01 12.27 -23.45
C TRP A 454 7.98 12.46 -22.33
N GLY A 455 6.80 11.92 -22.54
CA GLY A 455 5.79 11.79 -21.50
C GLY A 455 4.79 10.69 -21.80
N ILE A 456 3.92 10.44 -20.83
CA ILE A 456 2.82 9.49 -20.94
C ILE A 456 1.53 10.30 -21.10
N LEU A 457 0.80 10.06 -22.19
CA LEU A 457 -0.53 10.61 -22.42
C LEU A 457 -1.58 9.53 -22.07
N GLU A 458 -2.46 9.87 -21.14
CA GLU A 458 -3.58 9.05 -20.71
C GLU A 458 -4.88 9.79 -20.99
N VAL A 459 -5.86 9.11 -21.58
CA VAL A 459 -7.24 9.60 -21.66
C VAL A 459 -8.13 8.55 -21.00
N PHE A 460 -8.87 8.95 -19.97
CA PHE A 460 -9.68 8.05 -19.18
C PHE A 460 -10.99 8.70 -18.73
N ASP A 461 -12.00 7.88 -18.48
CA ASP A 461 -13.30 8.30 -17.97
C ASP A 461 -13.19 8.74 -16.49
N ASN A 462 -13.72 9.91 -16.13
CA ASN A 462 -13.54 10.48 -14.78
C ASN A 462 -14.35 9.78 -13.68
N ARG A 463 -15.18 8.78 -14.03
CA ARG A 463 -15.91 7.94 -13.07
C ARG A 463 -15.04 6.84 -12.46
N VAL A 464 -13.82 6.65 -12.96
CA VAL A 464 -12.92 5.61 -12.48
C VAL A 464 -11.69 6.20 -11.81
N ALA A 465 -11.16 5.46 -10.83
CA ALA A 465 -9.88 5.79 -10.25
C ALA A 465 -8.77 5.55 -11.28
N ASN A 466 -7.87 6.52 -11.44
CA ASN A 466 -6.64 6.38 -12.22
C ASN A 466 -5.48 6.92 -11.37
N ARG A 467 -4.38 6.17 -11.30
CA ARG A 467 -3.19 6.55 -10.55
C ARG A 467 -2.16 7.19 -11.49
N SER A 468 -1.69 8.38 -11.14
CA SER A 468 -0.72 9.08 -11.96
C SER A 468 0.65 8.39 -11.89
N PRO A 469 1.37 8.25 -13.02
CA PRO A 469 2.73 7.73 -12.99
C PRO A 469 3.70 8.64 -12.22
N LYS A 470 3.32 9.88 -11.89
CA LYS A 470 4.12 10.76 -11.03
C LYS A 470 4.05 10.39 -9.54
N ASP A 471 2.97 9.75 -9.08
CA ASP A 471 2.72 9.58 -7.63
C ASP A 471 3.84 8.79 -6.94
N PRO A 472 4.33 7.66 -7.49
CA PRO A 472 5.47 6.96 -6.89
C PRO A 472 6.77 7.78 -6.89
N LEU A 473 6.99 8.67 -7.85
CA LEU A 473 8.17 9.54 -7.91
C LEU A 473 8.15 10.59 -6.78
N ILE A 474 6.97 11.13 -6.48
CA ILE A 474 6.76 12.03 -5.34
C ILE A 474 7.04 11.28 -4.03
N SER A 475 6.45 10.08 -3.87
CA SER A 475 6.69 9.23 -2.69
C SER A 475 8.17 8.92 -2.51
N ALA A 476 8.89 8.55 -3.57
CA ALA A 476 10.32 8.27 -3.52
C ALA A 476 11.14 9.49 -3.08
N THR A 477 10.78 10.69 -3.54
CA THR A 477 11.41 11.95 -3.11
C THR A 477 11.12 12.21 -1.62
N GLY A 478 9.87 11.98 -1.21
CA GLY A 478 9.41 12.01 0.19
C GLY A 478 10.22 11.11 1.11
N ASP A 479 10.33 9.83 0.76
CA ASP A 479 11.11 8.83 1.51
C ASP A 479 12.57 9.25 1.63
N SER A 480 13.17 9.75 0.54
CA SER A 480 14.57 10.18 0.50
C SER A 480 14.86 11.27 1.53
N PHE A 481 14.12 12.39 1.54
CA PHE A 481 14.40 13.47 2.49
C PHE A 481 13.97 13.12 3.93
N ARG A 482 12.90 12.33 4.12
CA ARG A 482 12.47 11.89 5.47
C ARG A 482 13.52 11.01 6.13
N ASN A 483 14.06 10.04 5.40
CA ASN A 483 15.11 9.16 5.89
C ASN A 483 16.39 9.94 6.21
N ALA A 484 16.81 10.84 5.31
CA ALA A 484 17.95 11.70 5.55
C ALA A 484 17.73 12.62 6.77
N SER A 485 16.55 13.24 6.89
CA SER A 485 16.16 14.09 8.02
C SER A 485 16.23 13.32 9.34
N ALA A 486 15.63 12.13 9.41
CA ALA A 486 15.65 11.30 10.62
C ALA A 486 17.09 10.94 11.03
N GLY A 487 17.98 10.74 10.05
CA GLY A 487 19.39 10.46 10.29
C GLY A 487 20.23 11.68 10.71
N LEU A 488 19.80 12.90 10.38
CA LEU A 488 20.50 14.16 10.65
C LEU A 488 19.97 14.92 11.89
N SER A 489 18.66 14.90 12.11
CA SER A 489 17.94 15.64 13.17
C SER A 489 18.21 15.13 14.60
N ARG A 490 19.02 14.08 14.76
CA ARG A 490 19.38 13.48 16.06
C ARG A 490 20.56 14.16 16.79
N TRP A 491 20.87 15.40 16.44
CA TRP A 491 22.05 16.09 16.96
C TRP A 491 21.73 17.51 17.38
N GLU A 492 21.21 17.66 18.60
CA GLU A 492 21.36 18.88 19.40
C GLU A 492 21.90 18.51 20.79
N ASP A 493 23.22 18.48 20.92
CA ASP A 493 23.86 19.05 22.10
C ASP A 493 24.73 20.20 21.61
N GLN A 494 24.21 21.42 21.76
CA GLN A 494 24.91 22.67 21.44
C GLN A 494 25.42 23.38 22.69
N THR A 495 25.69 22.68 23.81
CA THR A 495 26.12 23.41 25.01
C THR A 495 27.61 23.66 25.10
N GLY A 496 28.49 22.84 24.52
CA GLY A 496 29.93 23.11 24.61
C GLY A 496 30.46 23.20 26.06
N ILE A 497 29.89 22.47 27.03
CA ILE A 497 30.35 22.48 28.43
C ILE A 497 30.75 21.07 28.89
N ARG A 498 32.04 20.86 29.20
CA ARG A 498 32.47 19.81 30.12
C ARG A 498 32.00 20.16 31.54
N VAL A 499 30.83 19.71 31.96
CA VAL A 499 30.44 19.83 33.38
C VAL A 499 31.12 18.70 34.17
N ARG A 500 32.34 18.97 34.61
CA ARG A 500 32.77 18.53 35.95
C ARG A 500 32.36 19.63 36.92
N ARG A 501 31.28 19.44 37.70
CA ARG A 501 31.25 19.88 39.11
C ARG A 501 30.02 19.44 39.93
N SER A 502 30.37 18.81 41.05
CA SER A 502 29.84 18.93 42.42
C SER A 502 28.36 19.22 42.66
N VAL A 503 27.75 18.23 43.30
CA VAL A 503 26.59 18.25 44.21
C VAL A 503 26.27 19.62 44.84
N SER A 504 25.06 20.12 44.59
CA SER A 504 24.26 20.85 45.58
C SER A 504 22.76 20.71 45.27
N ARG A 505 22.02 20.10 46.22
CA ARG A 505 20.56 19.95 46.24
C ARG A 505 19.85 21.31 46.34
N VAL A 506 18.82 21.52 45.53
CA VAL A 506 17.63 22.29 45.94
C VAL A 506 16.40 21.53 45.43
N MET A 507 15.55 21.08 46.35
CA MET A 507 14.28 20.42 46.05
C MET A 507 13.16 21.46 45.93
N SER A 508 12.39 21.39 44.86
CA SER A 508 11.02 21.90 44.80
C SER A 508 10.20 20.98 43.92
N ALA A 509 9.28 20.25 44.55
CA ALA A 509 8.35 19.33 43.89
C ALA A 509 7.15 20.10 43.32
N PRO A 510 6.73 19.86 42.06
CA PRO A 510 5.40 20.22 41.61
C PRO A 510 4.35 19.20 42.12
N PRO A 511 3.11 19.63 42.43
CA PRO A 511 2.08 18.73 42.96
C PRO A 511 1.59 17.74 41.89
N ALA A 512 1.23 16.53 42.33
CA ALA A 512 0.73 15.45 41.48
C ALA A 512 -0.65 15.77 40.90
N PRO A 513 -0.94 15.43 39.62
CA PRO A 513 -2.30 15.42 39.10
C PRO A 513 -3.06 14.22 39.67
N SER A 514 -4.19 14.47 40.33
CA SER A 514 -5.08 13.42 40.85
C SER A 514 -5.90 12.79 39.72
N MET A 515 -6.01 11.46 39.76
CA MET A 515 -6.65 10.63 38.73
C MET A 515 -8.18 10.46 38.88
N ASN A 516 -8.89 11.39 39.52
CA ASN A 516 -10.35 11.27 39.75
C ASN A 516 -11.10 12.59 39.48
N ALA A 517 -11.44 12.84 38.22
CA ALA A 517 -12.51 13.77 37.83
C ALA A 517 -12.97 13.49 36.38
N VAL A 518 -13.20 12.22 36.06
CA VAL A 518 -14.08 11.81 34.96
C VAL A 518 -15.32 11.24 35.65
N PHE A 519 -16.52 11.63 35.20
CA PHE A 519 -17.84 11.38 35.79
C PHE A 519 -18.34 12.42 36.81
N SER A 520 -18.90 13.53 36.31
CA SER A 520 -20.24 14.03 36.69
C SER A 520 -20.57 15.34 35.98
N ALA A 521 -21.61 15.33 35.14
CA ALA A 521 -22.69 16.32 35.04
C ALA A 521 -23.32 16.27 33.63
N LYS A 522 -24.48 15.62 33.54
CA LYS A 522 -25.44 15.74 32.44
C LYS A 522 -26.20 17.07 32.60
N LYS A 523 -26.33 17.79 31.49
CA LYS A 523 -27.58 18.35 30.92
C LYS A 523 -28.49 19.19 31.85
N GLU A 524 -28.48 20.51 31.62
CA GLU A 524 -29.69 21.35 31.67
C GLU A 524 -29.70 22.27 30.44
N MET A 525 -30.75 22.13 29.62
CA MET A 525 -31.18 23.11 28.63
C MET A 525 -32.39 23.82 29.24
N ALA A 526 -32.46 25.15 29.12
CA ALA A 526 -33.65 25.93 28.73
C ALA A 526 -33.42 27.42 29.03
N ASP A 527 -34.10 28.25 28.25
CA ASP A 527 -34.33 29.71 28.39
C ASP A 527 -33.24 30.66 27.88
N MET A 528 -33.37 31.06 26.61
CA MET A 528 -33.77 32.45 26.31
C MET A 528 -34.35 32.58 24.89
N ASP A 529 -35.47 33.29 24.85
CA ASP A 529 -36.48 33.36 23.82
C ASP A 529 -36.13 34.31 22.65
N VAL A 530 -36.90 34.13 21.58
CA VAL A 530 -36.85 34.72 20.25
C VAL A 530 -37.38 36.17 20.24
N SER A 531 -36.80 37.09 19.45
CA SER A 531 -37.61 38.00 18.62
C SER A 531 -36.83 38.90 17.63
N ALA A 532 -37.39 38.93 16.43
CA ALA A 532 -37.59 40.05 15.50
C ALA A 532 -36.47 40.49 14.52
N ALA A 533 -36.88 40.43 13.24
CA ALA A 533 -36.26 40.96 12.03
C ALA A 533 -36.15 42.51 12.02
N PRO A 534 -35.46 43.09 11.02
CA PRO A 534 -36.23 43.63 9.88
C PRO A 534 -35.60 43.43 8.49
N ALA A 535 -36.46 43.43 7.47
CA ALA A 535 -36.14 43.66 6.04
C ALA A 535 -36.11 45.19 5.76
N PRO A 536 -36.14 45.66 4.50
CA PRO A 536 -35.19 45.56 3.37
C PRO A 536 -34.66 46.96 2.95
N MET A 537 -33.65 47.05 2.08
CA MET A 537 -33.46 48.25 1.24
C MET A 537 -33.22 47.89 -0.22
N ALA A 538 -33.96 48.58 -1.08
CA ALA A 538 -34.12 48.35 -2.50
C ALA A 538 -33.42 49.42 -3.35
N LYS A 539 -32.94 48.96 -4.52
CA LYS A 539 -32.92 49.59 -5.85
C LYS A 539 -32.32 51.00 -6.05
N SER A 540 -31.39 51.07 -7.01
CA SER A 540 -31.50 52.03 -8.12
C SER A 540 -31.21 51.34 -9.46
N GLN A 541 -32.06 51.61 -10.45
CA GLN A 541 -31.96 51.23 -11.86
C GLN A 541 -31.34 52.39 -12.66
N MET A 542 -30.56 52.09 -13.70
CA MET A 542 -30.60 52.65 -15.07
C MET A 542 -29.78 51.69 -15.97
N ALA A 543 -30.09 51.38 -17.23
CA ALA A 543 -30.87 52.13 -18.20
C ALA A 543 -30.03 52.45 -19.47
N MET A 544 -29.87 51.50 -20.40
CA MET A 544 -29.71 51.68 -21.87
C MET A 544 -28.60 52.60 -22.46
N GLY A 545 -27.80 52.01 -23.36
CA GLY A 545 -27.55 52.58 -24.70
C GLY A 545 -26.13 53.05 -25.04
N GLY A 546 -25.69 52.73 -26.27
CA GLY A 546 -24.81 53.61 -27.06
C GLY A 546 -23.54 52.99 -27.63
N ALA A 547 -23.57 52.72 -28.93
CA ALA A 547 -22.49 52.18 -29.76
C ALA A 547 -21.45 53.22 -30.21
N ALA A 548 -20.23 52.76 -30.54
CA ALA A 548 -19.33 53.31 -31.58
C ALA A 548 -18.22 52.26 -31.90
N LEU A 549 -18.30 51.55 -33.03
CA LEU A 549 -17.54 51.74 -34.30
C LEU A 549 -16.07 51.20 -34.26
N MET A 550 -15.81 49.92 -34.59
CA MET A 550 -15.45 49.31 -35.92
C MET A 550 -13.96 49.50 -36.33
N PRO A 551 -13.31 48.64 -37.17
CA PRO A 551 -13.67 47.30 -37.70
C PRO A 551 -12.51 46.25 -37.74
N GLY A 552 -12.84 44.97 -37.99
CA GLY A 552 -11.98 44.10 -38.82
C GLY A 552 -11.52 42.77 -38.22
N ALA A 553 -12.34 41.71 -38.39
CA ALA A 553 -11.99 40.35 -38.82
C ALA A 553 -12.88 39.30 -38.13
N SER A 554 -13.81 38.73 -38.90
CA SER A 554 -14.44 37.42 -38.63
C SER A 554 -13.86 36.40 -39.63
N PRO A 555 -14.02 35.08 -39.44
CA PRO A 555 -14.50 34.37 -38.26
C PRO A 555 -13.51 33.33 -37.72
N SER A 556 -13.82 32.88 -36.51
CA SER A 556 -13.42 31.62 -35.91
C SER A 556 -13.59 30.43 -36.86
N ASP A 557 -12.52 29.65 -37.04
CA ASP A 557 -12.60 28.26 -37.47
C ASP A 557 -13.25 27.43 -36.36
N GLU A 558 -14.59 27.38 -36.35
CA GLU A 558 -15.26 26.20 -35.82
C GLU A 558 -14.95 25.04 -36.76
N PRO A 559 -14.46 23.88 -36.27
CA PRO A 559 -14.28 22.72 -37.12
C PRO A 559 -15.61 22.35 -37.76
N SER A 560 -15.62 22.28 -39.09
CA SER A 560 -16.76 21.90 -39.91
C SER A 560 -17.39 20.60 -39.41
N ALA A 561 -18.69 20.65 -39.13
CA ALA A 561 -19.47 19.56 -38.58
C ALA A 561 -19.60 18.39 -39.57
N GLU A 562 -18.81 17.34 -39.38
CA GLU A 562 -19.22 16.01 -39.83
C GLU A 562 -20.43 15.55 -39.01
N ALA A 563 -21.56 15.34 -39.67
CA ALA A 563 -22.76 14.81 -39.04
C ALA A 563 -22.47 13.49 -38.30
N GLU A 564 -22.84 13.41 -37.02
CA GLU A 564 -22.74 12.17 -36.23
C GLU A 564 -23.69 11.11 -36.83
N ASN A 565 -23.16 9.96 -37.25
CA ASN A 565 -23.94 8.93 -37.96
C ASN A 565 -24.99 8.27 -37.04
N PRO A 566 -26.30 8.52 -37.22
CA PRO A 566 -27.37 7.94 -36.38
C PRO A 566 -27.46 6.41 -36.42
N GLU A 567 -26.81 5.74 -37.39
CA GLU A 567 -26.93 4.30 -37.59
C GLU A 567 -25.97 3.45 -36.76
N ALA A 568 -24.87 4.02 -36.25
CA ALA A 568 -23.86 3.29 -35.47
C ALA A 568 -24.41 2.85 -34.11
N VAL A 569 -24.30 1.56 -33.80
CA VAL A 569 -24.69 0.99 -32.50
C VAL A 569 -23.50 1.12 -31.55
N ARG A 570 -23.64 1.94 -30.50
CA ARG A 570 -22.61 2.11 -29.48
C ARG A 570 -22.59 0.88 -28.58
N GLN A 571 -21.51 0.09 -28.66
CA GLN A 571 -21.37 -1.17 -27.92
C GLN A 571 -20.34 -1.05 -26.79
N GLY A 572 -20.66 -1.65 -25.65
CA GLY A 572 -19.74 -1.75 -24.53
C GLY A 572 -19.32 -0.40 -23.95
N GLU A 573 -18.27 -0.41 -23.16
CA GLU A 573 -17.74 0.77 -22.49
C GLU A 573 -16.22 0.68 -22.44
N LYS A 574 -15.56 1.82 -22.28
CA LYS A 574 -14.10 1.86 -22.15
C LYS A 574 -13.69 2.87 -21.09
N LYS A 575 -13.02 2.42 -20.03
CA LYS A 575 -12.56 3.32 -18.96
C LYS A 575 -11.26 4.02 -19.36
N VAL A 576 -10.26 3.27 -19.87
CA VAL A 576 -9.05 3.86 -20.49
C VAL A 576 -9.27 3.97 -21.98
N VAL A 577 -9.43 5.20 -22.44
CA VAL A 577 -9.63 5.52 -23.84
C VAL A 577 -8.32 5.39 -24.59
N PHE A 578 -7.24 5.91 -24.00
CA PHE A 578 -5.91 6.00 -24.61
C PHE A 578 -4.82 5.97 -23.54
N CYS A 579 -3.73 5.22 -23.78
CA CYS A 579 -2.53 5.24 -22.94
C CYS A 579 -1.30 4.95 -23.80
N GLN A 580 -0.47 5.96 -24.09
CA GLN A 580 0.73 5.79 -24.91
C GLN A 580 1.86 6.76 -24.51
N LEU A 581 3.07 6.41 -24.94
CA LEU A 581 4.23 7.31 -24.92
C LEU A 581 4.12 8.35 -26.03
N VAL A 582 4.40 9.60 -25.70
CA VAL A 582 4.43 10.72 -26.64
C VAL A 582 5.77 11.43 -26.51
N LYS A 583 6.44 11.66 -27.64
CA LYS A 583 7.63 12.51 -27.72
C LYS A 583 7.24 13.83 -28.36
N THR A 584 7.54 14.95 -27.70
CA THR A 584 7.40 16.27 -28.33
C THR A 584 8.56 16.52 -29.29
N ASP A 585 8.31 17.24 -30.37
CA ASP A 585 9.33 17.60 -31.36
C ASP A 585 10.35 18.60 -30.81
N ALA A 586 11.31 19.01 -31.63
CA ALA A 586 12.32 20.01 -31.25
C ALA A 586 11.71 21.38 -30.90
N ALA A 587 10.51 21.68 -31.39
CA ALA A 587 9.74 22.86 -31.03
C ALA A 587 8.83 22.63 -29.81
N GLY A 588 9.04 21.54 -29.06
CA GLY A 588 8.32 21.20 -27.85
C GLY A 588 6.86 20.84 -28.09
N ARG A 589 6.45 20.49 -29.31
CA ARG A 589 5.05 20.25 -29.69
C ARG A 589 4.78 18.79 -30.00
N ALA A 590 3.58 18.32 -29.68
CA ALA A 590 3.03 17.07 -30.19
C ALA A 590 1.53 17.21 -30.45
N LYS A 591 1.05 16.49 -31.45
CA LYS A 591 -0.38 16.37 -31.78
C LYS A 591 -0.74 14.89 -31.80
N VAL A 592 -1.70 14.49 -30.99
CA VAL A 592 -2.10 13.07 -30.84
C VAL A 592 -3.59 12.92 -31.10
N GLY A 593 -3.95 12.06 -32.04
CA GLY A 593 -5.33 11.71 -32.32
C GLY A 593 -5.84 10.63 -31.36
N VAL A 594 -6.97 10.88 -30.71
CA VAL A 594 -7.59 9.97 -29.75
C VAL A 594 -9.05 9.71 -30.10
N THR A 595 -9.45 8.45 -30.22
CA THR A 595 -10.86 8.05 -30.40
C THR A 595 -11.59 8.04 -29.07
N MET A 596 -12.62 8.87 -28.92
CA MET A 596 -13.42 8.96 -27.69
C MET A 596 -14.23 7.69 -27.43
N PRO A 597 -14.57 7.38 -26.17
CA PRO A 597 -15.24 6.13 -25.83
C PRO A 597 -16.69 6.09 -26.35
N PRO A 598 -17.30 4.90 -26.40
CA PRO A 598 -18.68 4.76 -26.84
C PRO A 598 -19.68 5.34 -25.85
N GLN A 599 -19.39 5.40 -24.55
CA GLN A 599 -20.33 5.93 -23.56
C GLN A 599 -20.27 7.46 -23.42
N SER A 600 -21.40 8.07 -23.05
CA SER A 600 -21.46 9.49 -22.66
C SER A 600 -20.86 9.72 -21.27
N GLY A 601 -20.23 10.87 -21.06
CA GLY A 601 -19.63 11.27 -19.78
C GLY A 601 -18.41 12.17 -19.97
N ARG A 602 -17.74 12.53 -18.87
CA ARG A 602 -16.54 13.35 -18.90
C ARG A 602 -15.29 12.48 -18.94
N CYS A 603 -14.42 12.73 -19.90
CA CYS A 603 -13.08 12.16 -19.94
C CYS A 603 -12.04 13.17 -19.47
N LYS A 604 -11.00 12.68 -18.80
CA LYS A 604 -9.78 13.41 -18.46
C LYS A 604 -8.69 13.02 -19.43
N ALA A 605 -8.05 14.00 -20.04
CA ALA A 605 -6.79 13.84 -20.74
C ALA A 605 -5.67 14.32 -19.82
N ARG A 606 -4.70 13.45 -19.53
CA ARG A 606 -3.57 13.74 -18.65
C ARG A 606 -2.29 13.49 -19.42
N PHE A 607 -1.40 14.49 -19.44
CA PHE A 607 -0.04 14.31 -19.92
C PHE A 607 0.96 14.51 -18.78
N VAL A 608 1.79 13.50 -18.56
CA VAL A 608 2.89 13.56 -17.57
C VAL A 608 4.22 13.60 -18.31
N ALA A 609 4.81 14.80 -18.39
CA ALA A 609 6.12 15.03 -18.98
C ALA A 609 7.22 14.64 -17.98
N MET A 610 8.27 13.98 -18.46
CA MET A 610 9.38 13.54 -17.61
C MET A 610 10.74 13.74 -18.30
N SER A 611 11.74 14.16 -17.53
CA SER A 611 13.12 14.33 -18.01
C SER A 611 14.10 14.32 -16.84
N GLY A 612 14.97 13.31 -16.74
CA GLY A 612 15.93 13.22 -15.64
C GLY A 612 15.21 13.11 -14.30
N PHE A 613 15.39 14.09 -13.42
CA PHE A 613 14.65 14.18 -12.16
C PHE A 613 13.39 15.05 -12.24
N ASP A 614 13.09 15.67 -13.38
CA ASP A 614 11.88 16.47 -13.57
C ASP A 614 10.68 15.62 -13.96
N TYR A 615 9.55 15.91 -13.34
CA TYR A 615 8.22 15.46 -13.74
C TYR A 615 7.25 16.63 -13.65
N LEU A 616 6.29 16.70 -14.57
CA LEU A 616 5.20 17.66 -14.49
C LEU A 616 3.95 17.09 -15.17
N GLU A 617 2.79 17.34 -14.56
CA GLU A 617 1.50 16.88 -15.03
C GLU A 617 0.63 18.05 -15.48
N SER A 618 -0.11 17.84 -16.56
CA SER A 618 -1.18 18.72 -17.02
C SER A 618 -2.41 17.89 -17.36
N ILE A 619 -3.60 18.39 -17.00
CA ILE A 619 -4.88 17.70 -17.18
C ILE A 619 -5.85 18.64 -17.91
N GLY A 620 -6.58 18.08 -18.87
CA GLY A 620 -7.68 18.73 -19.58
C GLY A 620 -8.94 17.85 -19.56
N ASP A 621 -10.09 18.49 -19.69
CA ASP A 621 -11.40 17.84 -19.61
C ASP A 621 -12.10 17.84 -20.98
N VAL A 622 -12.72 16.72 -21.33
CA VAL A 622 -13.53 16.56 -22.54
C VAL A 622 -14.89 15.99 -22.16
N ASP A 623 -15.98 16.74 -22.41
CA ASP A 623 -17.35 16.23 -22.22
C ASP A 623 -17.80 15.46 -23.46
N VAL A 624 -17.95 14.14 -23.33
CA VAL A 624 -18.41 13.24 -24.39
C VAL A 624 -19.93 13.18 -24.37
N GLY A 625 -20.56 13.58 -25.48
CA GLY A 625 -22.00 13.58 -25.63
C GLY A 625 -22.43 13.72 -27.09
N ARG A 626 -23.62 13.22 -27.40
CA ARG A 626 -24.18 13.20 -28.75
C ARG A 626 -25.08 14.41 -28.99
N ARG A 627 -25.03 15.03 -30.17
CA ARG A 627 -25.93 16.14 -30.55
C ARG A 627 -27.33 15.63 -30.84
N GLY A 628 -28.37 16.31 -30.34
CA GLY A 628 -29.77 15.94 -30.62
C GLY A 628 -30.37 14.96 -29.62
N GLY A 629 -29.58 14.40 -28.70
CA GLY A 629 -30.02 13.46 -27.68
C GLY A 629 -29.16 12.19 -27.57
N ASN A 630 -29.29 11.48 -26.46
CA ASN A 630 -28.59 10.23 -26.20
C ASN A 630 -29.43 9.24 -25.37
N VAL A 631 -29.06 7.96 -25.43
CA VAL A 631 -29.59 6.91 -24.57
C VAL A 631 -28.45 6.18 -23.84
N GLU A 632 -28.54 6.05 -22.52
CA GLU A 632 -27.61 5.27 -21.70
C GLU A 632 -28.38 4.23 -20.89
N VAL A 633 -27.93 2.98 -20.95
CA VAL A 633 -28.54 1.84 -20.28
C VAL A 633 -27.64 1.43 -19.12
N SER A 634 -28.16 1.51 -17.89
CA SER A 634 -27.49 0.95 -16.73
C SER A 634 -28.05 -0.45 -16.47
N ALA A 635 -27.30 -1.46 -16.90
CA ALA A 635 -27.63 -2.87 -16.71
C ALA A 635 -26.56 -3.61 -15.89
N PRO A 636 -26.95 -4.60 -15.08
CA PRO A 636 -26.05 -5.62 -14.58
C PRO A 636 -25.39 -6.35 -15.75
N SER A 637 -24.08 -6.59 -15.68
CA SER A 637 -23.39 -7.46 -16.64
C SER A 637 -23.86 -8.91 -16.53
N MET A 638 -24.38 -9.30 -15.36
CA MET A 638 -24.84 -10.65 -15.07
C MET A 638 -26.16 -10.62 -14.30
N LEU A 639 -27.13 -11.43 -14.74
CA LEU A 639 -28.39 -11.65 -14.05
C LEU A 639 -28.48 -13.09 -13.58
N LEU A 640 -28.92 -13.28 -12.33
CA LEU A 640 -29.32 -14.60 -11.85
C LEU A 640 -30.58 -15.05 -12.59
N LYS A 641 -30.67 -16.34 -12.88
CA LYS A 641 -31.85 -16.93 -13.53
C LYS A 641 -33.12 -16.55 -12.78
N ASN A 642 -34.19 -16.17 -13.47
CA ASN A 642 -35.46 -15.70 -12.90
C ASN A 642 -35.37 -14.44 -12.02
N ALA A 643 -34.24 -13.73 -11.97
CA ALA A 643 -34.19 -12.42 -11.31
C ALA A 643 -35.06 -11.43 -12.10
N GLU A 644 -36.01 -10.80 -11.45
CA GLU A 644 -36.84 -9.74 -12.02
C GLU A 644 -36.25 -8.40 -11.59
N VAL A 645 -35.62 -7.69 -12.52
CA VAL A 645 -34.88 -6.45 -12.21
C VAL A 645 -35.40 -5.31 -13.07
N SER A 646 -35.61 -4.14 -12.49
CA SER A 646 -35.92 -2.92 -13.23
C SER A 646 -34.63 -2.20 -13.59
N LEU A 647 -34.21 -2.33 -14.85
CA LEU A 647 -33.04 -1.61 -15.39
C LEU A 647 -33.35 -0.13 -15.52
N ARG A 648 -32.32 0.70 -15.32
CA ARG A 648 -32.44 2.15 -15.51
C ARG A 648 -31.99 2.51 -16.90
N VAL A 649 -32.87 3.13 -17.68
CA VAL A 649 -32.54 3.64 -19.01
C VAL A 649 -32.74 5.14 -19.02
N PHE A 650 -31.67 5.86 -19.26
CA PHE A 650 -31.66 7.31 -19.38
C PHE A 650 -31.79 7.66 -20.85
N ALA A 651 -32.83 8.40 -21.22
CA ALA A 651 -32.96 8.90 -22.58
C ALA A 651 -33.24 10.39 -22.58
N VAL A 652 -32.46 11.13 -23.36
CA VAL A 652 -32.64 12.57 -23.59
C VAL A 652 -32.82 12.77 -25.08
N CYS A 653 -33.91 13.42 -25.49
CA CYS A 653 -34.10 13.88 -26.86
C CYS A 653 -34.07 15.42 -26.86
N GLU A 654 -33.16 16.01 -27.62
CA GLU A 654 -33.06 17.46 -27.77
C GLU A 654 -33.92 17.94 -28.95
N GLY A 655 -34.49 19.14 -28.84
CA GLY A 655 -35.34 19.72 -29.89
C GLY A 655 -36.79 19.21 -29.94
N GLY A 656 -37.23 18.36 -29.00
CA GLY A 656 -38.64 17.92 -28.91
C GLY A 656 -38.83 16.61 -28.14
N ALA A 657 -40.04 16.05 -28.21
CA ALA A 657 -40.33 14.72 -27.70
C ALA A 657 -39.80 13.63 -28.66
N GLY A 658 -39.44 12.48 -28.11
CA GLY A 658 -38.95 11.30 -28.85
C GLY A 658 -39.60 10.00 -28.38
N LYS A 659 -39.18 8.87 -28.96
CA LYS A 659 -39.59 7.52 -28.57
C LYS A 659 -38.36 6.66 -28.32
N LEU A 660 -38.39 5.90 -27.24
CA LEU A 660 -37.36 4.94 -26.86
C LEU A 660 -37.91 3.53 -27.03
N LYS A 661 -37.30 2.74 -27.91
CA LYS A 661 -37.61 1.33 -28.11
C LYS A 661 -36.51 0.46 -27.48
N ILE A 662 -36.88 -0.53 -26.70
CA ILE A 662 -35.96 -1.47 -26.05
C ILE A 662 -36.34 -2.89 -26.43
N SER A 663 -35.36 -3.68 -26.86
CA SER A 663 -35.55 -5.07 -27.30
C SER A 663 -34.32 -5.92 -26.97
N GLY A 664 -34.50 -7.23 -26.85
CA GLY A 664 -33.39 -8.17 -26.68
C GLY A 664 -33.54 -9.07 -25.45
N THR A 665 -32.40 -9.55 -24.92
CA THR A 665 -32.35 -10.52 -23.83
C THR A 665 -33.06 -10.02 -22.57
N GLY A 666 -33.85 -10.89 -21.95
CA GLY A 666 -34.60 -10.62 -20.73
C GLY A 666 -35.95 -9.90 -20.92
N LEU A 667 -36.32 -9.57 -22.16
CA LEU A 667 -37.64 -9.02 -22.50
C LEU A 667 -38.46 -10.05 -23.29
N GLY A 668 -39.70 -10.32 -22.84
CA GLY A 668 -40.62 -11.19 -23.57
C GLY A 668 -41.09 -10.59 -24.90
N THR A 669 -41.25 -9.27 -24.95
CA THR A 669 -41.53 -8.47 -26.16
C THR A 669 -40.84 -7.11 -26.07
N PRO A 670 -40.55 -6.45 -27.21
CA PRO A 670 -40.00 -5.10 -27.21
C PRO A 670 -40.92 -4.08 -26.50
N VAL A 671 -40.32 -3.17 -25.74
CA VAL A 671 -41.01 -2.08 -25.01
C VAL A 671 -40.75 -0.75 -25.71
N THR A 672 -41.79 0.06 -25.90
CA THR A 672 -41.66 1.43 -26.47
C THR A 672 -42.20 2.46 -25.48
N LEU A 673 -41.41 3.50 -25.21
CA LEU A 673 -41.68 4.52 -24.19
C LEU A 673 -41.57 5.94 -24.78
N ASP A 674 -42.47 6.84 -24.40
CA ASP A 674 -42.41 8.25 -24.82
C ASP A 674 -41.39 9.04 -23.99
N VAL A 675 -40.47 9.72 -24.68
CA VAL A 675 -39.41 10.54 -24.09
C VAL A 675 -39.81 12.01 -24.16
N PRO A 676 -40.03 12.70 -23.02
CA PRO A 676 -40.40 14.11 -23.02
C PRO A 676 -39.23 15.02 -23.43
N ALA A 677 -39.54 16.24 -23.84
CA ALA A 677 -38.54 17.26 -24.13
C ALA A 677 -37.68 17.53 -22.87
N GLY A 678 -36.36 17.39 -22.99
CA GLY A 678 -35.40 17.50 -21.88
C GLY A 678 -34.95 16.15 -21.28
N GLY A 679 -35.61 15.05 -21.64
CA GLY A 679 -35.25 13.69 -21.27
C GLY A 679 -35.89 13.15 -19.99
N LYS A 680 -35.81 11.83 -19.81
CA LYS A 680 -36.39 11.10 -18.67
C LYS A 680 -35.60 9.81 -18.39
N GLU A 681 -35.60 9.40 -17.13
CA GLU A 681 -35.17 8.06 -16.71
C GLU A 681 -36.37 7.11 -16.71
N PHE A 682 -36.19 5.92 -17.27
CA PHE A 682 -37.18 4.86 -17.33
C PHE A 682 -36.71 3.66 -16.52
N LEU A 683 -37.65 3.00 -15.86
CA LEU A 683 -37.46 1.69 -15.23
C LEU A 683 -38.02 0.62 -16.17
N VAL A 684 -37.14 -0.27 -16.62
CA VAL A 684 -37.46 -1.27 -17.65
C VAL A 684 -37.32 -2.65 -17.02
N PRO A 685 -38.42 -3.38 -16.82
CA PRO A 685 -38.37 -4.69 -16.18
C PRO A 685 -37.75 -5.71 -17.14
N VAL A 686 -36.74 -6.43 -16.67
CA VAL A 686 -36.10 -7.56 -17.36
C VAL A 686 -36.11 -8.79 -16.46
N VAL A 687 -36.15 -9.97 -17.08
CA VAL A 687 -36.07 -11.26 -16.37
C VAL A 687 -34.79 -12.00 -16.77
N GLY A 688 -33.99 -12.40 -15.79
CA GLY A 688 -32.79 -13.22 -16.04
C GLY A 688 -33.12 -14.63 -16.53
N GLY A 689 -32.27 -15.22 -17.38
CA GLY A 689 -32.46 -16.60 -17.87
C GLY A 689 -31.79 -16.92 -19.21
N GLY A 690 -30.79 -16.15 -19.63
CA GLY A 690 -30.01 -16.39 -20.84
C GLY A 690 -29.02 -15.26 -21.12
N SER A 691 -27.94 -15.58 -21.84
CA SER A 691 -26.95 -14.61 -22.31
C SER A 691 -27.35 -13.99 -23.66
N GLY A 692 -27.08 -12.71 -23.86
CA GLY A 692 -27.25 -12.02 -25.14
C GLY A 692 -27.18 -10.49 -25.00
N GLU A 693 -27.85 -9.74 -25.86
CA GLU A 693 -27.78 -8.27 -25.90
C GLU A 693 -29.14 -7.62 -25.66
N LEU A 694 -29.13 -6.49 -24.96
CA LEU A 694 -30.25 -5.56 -24.83
C LEU A 694 -29.94 -4.31 -25.67
N LEU A 695 -30.78 -4.03 -26.66
CA LEU A 695 -30.68 -2.88 -27.55
C LEU A 695 -31.70 -1.81 -27.17
N ALA A 696 -31.24 -0.59 -26.92
CA ALA A 696 -32.05 0.61 -26.75
C ALA A 696 -31.86 1.54 -27.96
N GLU A 697 -32.96 1.89 -28.63
CA GLU A 697 -33.01 2.76 -29.80
C GLU A 697 -33.87 3.99 -29.49
N LEU A 698 -33.28 5.18 -29.62
CA LEU A 698 -33.97 6.46 -29.46
C LEU A 698 -34.27 7.07 -30.84
N THR A 699 -35.52 7.44 -31.08
CA THR A 699 -35.99 8.11 -32.30
C THR A 699 -36.69 9.43 -31.98
N LYS A 700 -36.64 10.40 -32.88
CA LYS A 700 -37.49 11.60 -32.84
C LYS A 700 -38.95 11.27 -33.13
N ALA A 701 -39.85 12.22 -32.88
CA ALA A 701 -41.27 12.09 -33.20
C ALA A 701 -41.56 11.82 -34.70
N ASP A 702 -40.65 12.24 -35.60
CA ASP A 702 -40.72 12.00 -37.05
C ASP A 702 -40.17 10.62 -37.48
N GLY A 703 -39.69 9.80 -36.53
CA GLY A 703 -39.11 8.48 -36.79
C GLY A 703 -37.61 8.47 -37.07
N THR A 704 -36.94 9.63 -37.11
CA THR A 704 -35.48 9.70 -37.31
C THR A 704 -34.75 9.10 -36.12
N VAL A 705 -33.84 8.15 -36.36
CA VAL A 705 -32.98 7.57 -35.31
C VAL A 705 -32.01 8.65 -34.80
N VAL A 706 -31.94 8.80 -33.48
CA VAL A 706 -31.03 9.71 -32.79
C VAL A 706 -29.86 8.94 -32.22
N ASP A 707 -30.11 7.80 -31.56
CA ASP A 707 -29.08 7.04 -30.88
C ASP A 707 -29.44 5.55 -30.71
N ARG A 708 -28.41 4.70 -30.64
CA ARG A 708 -28.53 3.26 -30.40
C ARG A 708 -27.47 2.79 -29.42
N ARG A 709 -27.90 2.12 -28.34
CA ARG A 709 -27.04 1.57 -27.29
C ARG A 709 -27.29 0.08 -27.14
N SER A 710 -26.25 -0.74 -27.27
CA SER A 710 -26.33 -2.18 -26.95
C SER A 710 -25.52 -2.50 -25.70
N VAL A 711 -26.09 -3.30 -24.81
CA VAL A 711 -25.44 -3.80 -23.60
C VAL A 711 -25.58 -5.32 -23.53
N ALA A 712 -24.47 -6.01 -23.28
CA ALA A 712 -24.48 -7.45 -23.07
C ALA A 712 -25.02 -7.81 -21.69
N ILE A 713 -25.90 -8.79 -21.63
CA ILE A 713 -26.42 -9.42 -20.40
C ILE A 713 -25.93 -10.86 -20.41
N ARG A 714 -25.28 -11.30 -19.33
CA ARG A 714 -24.83 -12.69 -19.15
C ARG A 714 -25.71 -13.45 -18.17
N ASP A 715 -25.85 -14.74 -18.41
CA ASP A 715 -26.47 -15.68 -17.48
C ASP A 715 -25.47 -16.13 -16.41
N SER A 716 -25.87 -16.09 -15.15
CA SER A 716 -25.06 -16.59 -14.03
C SER A 716 -24.65 -18.07 -14.13
N GLY A 717 -25.39 -18.88 -14.88
CA GLY A 717 -25.10 -20.29 -15.14
C GLY A 717 -23.96 -20.51 -16.14
N GLU A 718 -23.38 -19.45 -16.69
CA GLU A 718 -22.14 -19.52 -17.50
C GLU A 718 -20.89 -19.24 -16.67
N PHE A 719 -21.03 -18.96 -15.36
CA PHE A 719 -19.95 -18.53 -14.49
C PHE A 719 -19.02 -19.67 -14.04
N PRO A 720 -17.73 -19.66 -14.45
CA PRO A 720 -16.72 -20.55 -13.90
C PRO A 720 -16.24 -20.09 -12.53
N VAL A 721 -16.42 -20.89 -11.48
CA VAL A 721 -15.50 -20.82 -10.33
C VAL A 721 -14.41 -21.88 -10.52
N THR A 722 -13.15 -21.47 -10.57
CA THR A 722 -11.99 -22.38 -10.52
C THR A 722 -11.54 -22.53 -9.07
N PHE A 723 -11.20 -23.75 -8.67
CA PHE A 723 -10.76 -24.03 -7.30
C PHE A 723 -9.39 -24.65 -7.26
N THR A 724 -8.71 -24.36 -6.16
CA THR A 724 -7.38 -24.85 -5.89
C THR A 724 -7.41 -25.82 -4.70
N GLU A 725 -6.62 -26.88 -4.79
CA GLU A 725 -6.37 -27.86 -3.74
C GLU A 725 -4.91 -27.78 -3.30
N LEU A 726 -4.68 -27.85 -1.98
CA LEU A 726 -3.36 -27.73 -1.37
C LEU A 726 -3.00 -29.04 -0.65
N ILE A 727 -1.92 -29.68 -1.08
CA ILE A 727 -1.43 -30.94 -0.51
C ILE A 727 0.00 -30.74 0.01
N VAL A 728 0.23 -31.11 1.28
CA VAL A 728 1.58 -31.24 1.84
C VAL A 728 2.03 -32.69 1.63
N SER A 729 3.02 -32.89 0.75
CA SER A 729 3.51 -34.22 0.41
C SER A 729 4.15 -34.90 1.63
N ASP A 730 3.86 -36.18 1.81
CA ASP A 730 4.56 -37.07 2.74
C ASP A 730 5.56 -38.02 2.04
N GLY A 731 5.77 -37.82 0.73
CA GLY A 731 6.56 -38.70 -0.13
C GLY A 731 5.75 -39.78 -0.84
N SER A 732 4.45 -39.92 -0.54
CA SER A 732 3.56 -40.86 -1.23
C SER A 732 3.08 -40.34 -2.59
N LYS A 733 2.48 -41.26 -3.37
CA LYS A 733 1.91 -41.00 -4.68
C LYS A 733 0.63 -40.16 -4.56
N ILE A 734 0.51 -39.13 -5.38
CA ILE A 734 -0.64 -38.23 -5.46
C ILE A 734 -1.29 -38.40 -6.83
N ASP A 735 -2.56 -38.81 -6.86
CA ASP A 735 -3.34 -38.97 -8.08
C ASP A 735 -4.06 -37.67 -8.45
N VAL A 736 -3.92 -37.23 -9.70
CA VAL A 736 -4.47 -35.97 -10.21
C VAL A 736 -5.46 -36.25 -11.35
N PRO A 737 -6.75 -35.86 -11.19
CA PRO A 737 -7.75 -36.00 -12.24
C PRO A 737 -7.41 -35.23 -13.51
N ARG A 738 -8.13 -35.52 -14.61
CA ARG A 738 -8.02 -34.78 -15.87
C ARG A 738 -8.38 -33.29 -15.70
N ASN A 739 -7.89 -32.45 -16.61
CA ASN A 739 -8.18 -31.00 -16.67
C ASN A 739 -7.78 -30.26 -15.38
N ARG A 740 -6.58 -30.55 -14.88
CA ARG A 740 -5.93 -29.86 -13.77
C ARG A 740 -4.65 -29.16 -14.22
N ALA A 741 -4.34 -28.03 -13.61
CA ALA A 741 -2.99 -27.47 -13.61
C ALA A 741 -2.36 -27.76 -12.24
N VAL A 742 -1.10 -28.19 -12.23
CA VAL A 742 -0.39 -28.56 -11.00
C VAL A 742 0.87 -27.73 -10.90
N SER A 743 1.08 -27.10 -9.74
CA SER A 743 2.32 -26.44 -9.36
C SER A 743 2.88 -27.08 -8.10
N VAL A 744 4.11 -27.60 -8.17
CA VAL A 744 4.80 -28.22 -7.02
C VAL A 744 5.91 -27.28 -6.54
N PHE A 745 5.82 -26.87 -5.28
CA PHE A 745 6.75 -25.99 -4.58
C PHE A 745 7.64 -26.80 -3.65
N ALA A 746 8.87 -26.36 -3.49
CA ALA A 746 9.87 -27.12 -2.75
C ALA A 746 9.69 -27.03 -1.22
N ASN A 747 9.06 -25.97 -0.72
CA ASN A 747 8.75 -25.78 0.69
C ASN A 747 7.60 -24.77 0.88
N PRO A 748 6.93 -24.75 2.05
CA PRO A 748 5.86 -23.80 2.36
C PRO A 748 6.24 -22.32 2.23
N GLY A 749 7.50 -21.96 2.51
CA GLY A 749 7.99 -20.58 2.49
C GLY A 749 7.81 -19.91 1.12
N GLN A 750 7.91 -20.67 0.02
CA GLN A 750 7.74 -20.14 -1.33
C GLN A 750 6.34 -19.56 -1.59
N LEU A 751 5.33 -19.99 -0.84
CA LEU A 751 3.95 -19.49 -0.91
C LEU A 751 3.66 -18.33 0.08
N LEU A 752 4.57 -18.03 1.00
CA LEU A 752 4.41 -16.96 2.00
C LEU A 752 4.95 -15.58 1.55
N ARG A 753 5.30 -15.42 0.27
CA ARG A 753 5.88 -14.17 -0.26
C ARG A 753 4.93 -12.98 -0.09
N GLY A 754 3.66 -13.14 -0.45
CA GLY A 754 2.64 -12.11 -0.27
C GLY A 754 2.42 -11.74 1.20
N MET A 755 2.40 -12.74 2.08
CA MET A 755 2.32 -12.53 3.53
C MET A 755 3.52 -11.74 4.06
N THR A 756 4.71 -12.04 3.57
CA THR A 756 5.95 -11.36 3.96
C THR A 756 5.92 -9.88 3.56
N ALA A 757 5.47 -9.56 2.33
CA ALA A 757 5.34 -8.19 1.87
C ALA A 757 4.30 -7.38 2.69
N ASN A 758 3.19 -8.01 3.05
CA ASN A 758 2.16 -7.39 3.90
C ASN A 758 2.68 -7.12 5.32
N ILE A 759 3.45 -8.05 5.89
CA ILE A 759 4.09 -7.86 7.20
C ILE A 759 5.05 -6.68 7.15
N VAL A 760 5.94 -6.63 6.16
CA VAL A 760 6.90 -5.52 6.01
C VAL A 760 6.18 -4.19 5.86
N THR A 761 5.13 -4.13 5.03
CA THR A 761 4.29 -2.93 4.86
C THR A 761 3.61 -2.52 6.17
N THR A 762 3.07 -3.49 6.92
CA THR A 762 2.43 -3.23 8.22
C THR A 762 3.43 -2.72 9.26
N MET A 763 4.65 -3.27 9.28
CA MET A 763 5.70 -2.79 10.18
C MET A 763 6.08 -1.33 9.89
N LYS A 764 5.92 -0.84 8.65
CA LYS A 764 6.14 0.57 8.30
C LYS A 764 5.14 1.54 8.93
N SER A 765 3.92 1.07 9.26
CA SER A 765 2.93 1.90 9.94
C SER A 765 3.12 1.93 11.46
N TRP A 766 4.02 1.11 12.02
CA TRP A 766 4.27 1.10 13.46
C TRP A 766 4.93 2.40 13.91
N PHE A 767 4.49 2.91 15.05
CA PHE A 767 5.09 4.10 15.67
C PHE A 767 6.56 3.81 16.02
N GLY A 768 7.46 4.73 15.68
CA GLY A 768 8.92 4.56 15.82
C GLY A 768 9.46 4.62 17.25
N HIS A 769 8.78 4.02 18.23
CA HIS A 769 9.26 3.85 19.60
C HIS A 769 10.12 2.58 19.76
N SER A 770 10.90 2.47 20.83
CA SER A 770 11.92 1.41 20.97
C SER A 770 11.34 -0.01 20.99
N GLU A 771 10.14 -0.21 21.53
CA GLU A 771 9.45 -1.51 21.53
C GLU A 771 9.19 -2.00 20.10
N ALA A 772 8.55 -1.17 19.27
CA ALA A 772 8.22 -1.48 17.89
C ALA A 772 9.48 -1.61 17.01
N LEU A 773 10.46 -0.71 17.17
CA LEU A 773 11.72 -0.79 16.43
C LEU A 773 12.50 -2.07 16.74
N SER A 774 12.56 -2.48 18.01
CA SER A 774 13.23 -3.73 18.39
C SER A 774 12.50 -4.96 17.83
N ALA A 775 11.18 -4.97 17.83
CA ALA A 775 10.39 -6.05 17.25
C ALA A 775 10.58 -6.14 15.73
N MET A 776 10.55 -5.01 15.02
CA MET A 776 10.82 -4.91 13.59
C MET A 776 12.21 -5.47 13.26
N ALA A 777 13.25 -5.05 13.99
CA ALA A 777 14.61 -5.56 13.78
C ALA A 777 14.71 -7.09 13.94
N ALA A 778 14.03 -7.67 14.93
CA ALA A 778 14.00 -9.12 15.14
C ALA A 778 13.28 -9.88 14.01
N ILE A 779 12.18 -9.32 13.50
CA ILE A 779 11.44 -9.86 12.34
C ILE A 779 12.33 -9.79 11.09
N ASP A 780 12.91 -8.63 10.81
CA ASP A 780 13.79 -8.38 9.67
C ASP A 780 14.98 -9.34 9.63
N ALA A 781 15.59 -9.62 10.80
CA ALA A 781 16.70 -10.58 10.90
C ALA A 781 16.28 -11.99 10.44
N MET A 782 15.07 -12.42 10.81
CA MET A 782 14.54 -13.74 10.41
C MET A 782 14.18 -13.79 8.93
N LEU A 783 13.63 -12.70 8.37
CA LEU A 783 13.37 -12.60 6.94
C LEU A 783 14.67 -12.66 6.12
N LEU A 784 15.70 -11.90 6.51
CA LEU A 784 17.04 -11.97 5.91
C LEU A 784 17.62 -13.38 5.96
N ARG A 785 17.45 -14.08 7.08
CA ARG A 785 17.87 -15.49 7.19
C ARG A 785 17.09 -16.39 6.25
N SER A 786 15.79 -16.20 6.11
CA SER A 786 14.94 -16.99 5.23
C SER A 786 15.32 -16.83 3.76
N PHE A 787 15.70 -15.62 3.32
CA PHE A 787 16.28 -15.38 1.99
C PHE A 787 17.62 -16.11 1.82
N ALA A 788 18.51 -16.00 2.81
CA ALA A 788 19.84 -16.62 2.74
C ALA A 788 19.80 -18.16 2.69
N GLU A 789 18.71 -18.79 3.14
CA GLU A 789 18.50 -20.25 3.08
C GLU A 789 17.63 -20.69 1.89
N GLY A 790 17.20 -19.78 1.01
CA GLY A 790 16.38 -20.09 -0.17
C GLY A 790 14.94 -20.52 0.15
N LEU A 791 14.42 -20.13 1.33
CA LEU A 791 13.04 -20.38 1.74
C LEU A 791 12.07 -19.32 1.18
N LEU A 792 12.56 -18.08 1.08
CA LEU A 792 11.89 -16.95 0.45
C LEU A 792 12.77 -16.45 -0.70
N ASN A 793 12.17 -15.99 -1.80
CA ASN A 793 12.89 -15.41 -2.93
C ASN A 793 12.25 -14.06 -3.31
N ASP A 794 12.86 -12.96 -2.83
CA ASP A 794 12.53 -11.57 -3.21
C ASP A 794 13.72 -10.64 -2.90
N ASP A 795 14.61 -10.45 -3.87
CA ASP A 795 15.84 -9.66 -3.70
C ASP A 795 15.55 -8.18 -3.40
N GLY A 796 14.46 -7.64 -3.96
CA GLY A 796 14.07 -6.25 -3.71
C GLY A 796 13.62 -6.05 -2.26
N LEU A 797 12.78 -6.94 -1.76
CA LEU A 797 12.34 -6.93 -0.37
C LEU A 797 13.52 -7.13 0.60
N ARG A 798 14.45 -8.04 0.28
CA ARG A 798 15.69 -8.25 1.05
C ARG A 798 16.51 -6.97 1.19
N SER A 799 16.66 -6.18 0.12
CA SER A 799 17.43 -4.93 0.15
C SER A 799 16.81 -3.88 1.08
N THR A 800 15.48 -3.78 1.08
CA THR A 800 14.72 -2.86 1.93
C THR A 800 14.88 -3.26 3.40
N ILE A 801 14.65 -4.55 3.70
CA ILE A 801 14.79 -5.11 5.05
C ILE A 801 16.22 -4.91 5.60
N LYS A 802 17.24 -5.05 4.74
CA LYS A 802 18.63 -4.78 5.12
C LYS A 802 18.84 -3.35 5.63
N ALA A 803 18.35 -2.35 4.88
CA ALA A 803 18.48 -0.96 5.30
C ALA A 803 17.69 -0.68 6.60
N ASP A 804 16.54 -1.33 6.74
CA ASP A 804 15.65 -1.17 7.89
C ASP A 804 16.25 -1.70 9.19
N ILE A 805 16.83 -2.90 9.17
CA ILE A 805 17.44 -3.49 10.37
C ILE A 805 18.67 -2.72 10.82
N GLU A 806 19.52 -2.28 9.88
CA GLU A 806 20.69 -1.46 10.17
C GLU A 806 20.28 -0.13 10.83
N LYS A 807 19.25 0.52 10.26
CA LYS A 807 18.67 1.73 10.83
C LYS A 807 18.04 1.46 12.20
N ALA A 808 17.23 0.42 12.36
CA ALA A 808 16.53 0.14 13.61
C ALA A 808 17.49 -0.11 14.77
N VAL A 809 18.54 -0.92 14.57
CA VAL A 809 19.54 -1.19 15.62
C VAL A 809 20.37 0.05 15.93
N LYS A 810 20.75 0.83 14.91
CA LYS A 810 21.42 2.12 15.11
C LYS A 810 20.53 3.10 15.89
N ASP A 811 19.24 3.14 15.60
CA ASP A 811 18.27 4.00 16.28
C ASP A 811 18.11 3.63 17.76
N LEU A 812 18.00 2.32 18.05
CA LEU A 812 17.96 1.81 19.42
C LEU A 812 19.20 2.23 20.21
N ASP A 813 20.37 2.21 19.59
CA ASP A 813 21.62 2.65 20.19
C ASP A 813 21.68 4.17 20.41
N GLU A 814 21.55 4.94 19.33
CA GLU A 814 21.85 6.38 19.35
C GLU A 814 20.75 7.21 20.01
N THR A 815 19.50 6.73 20.01
CA THR A 815 18.32 7.51 20.45
C THR A 815 17.71 6.99 21.74
N PHE A 816 17.54 5.67 21.84
CA PHE A 816 16.76 5.04 22.90
C PHE A 816 17.61 4.49 24.03
N PHE A 817 18.87 4.13 23.79
CA PHE A 817 19.77 3.72 24.86
C PHE A 817 20.11 4.91 25.75
N ASP A 818 19.68 4.84 27.00
CA ASP A 818 20.03 5.84 27.99
C ASP A 818 21.38 5.51 28.60
N THR A 819 22.43 6.21 28.14
CA THR A 819 23.81 6.00 28.61
C THR A 819 23.98 6.23 30.11
N ARG A 820 23.09 7.02 30.75
CA ARG A 820 23.10 7.28 32.20
C ARG A 820 22.54 6.11 33.00
N THR A 821 21.36 5.63 32.64
CA THR A 821 20.68 4.56 33.38
C THR A 821 21.03 3.16 32.88
N LYS A 822 21.68 3.05 31.72
CA LYS A 822 21.98 1.78 31.01
C LYS A 822 20.72 0.97 30.70
N LEU A 823 19.60 1.66 30.48
CA LEU A 823 18.29 1.09 30.14
C LEU A 823 17.74 1.71 28.84
N MET A 824 16.71 1.08 28.28
CA MET A 824 15.97 1.59 27.12
C MET A 824 14.91 2.61 27.50
N ARG A 825 14.92 3.75 26.82
CA ARG A 825 13.82 4.72 26.84
C ARG A 825 12.66 4.20 26.00
N PRO A 826 11.39 4.31 26.46
CA PRO A 826 10.24 4.02 25.61
C PRO A 826 10.15 4.97 24.41
N TYR A 827 10.32 6.27 24.68
CA TYR A 827 10.31 7.35 23.69
C TYR A 827 11.55 8.24 23.88
N PRO A 828 11.99 8.98 22.83
CA PRO A 828 13.05 9.97 22.98
C PRO A 828 12.69 10.99 24.06
N GLY A 829 13.66 11.37 24.90
CA GLY A 829 13.46 12.36 25.97
C GLY A 829 12.84 11.83 27.28
N LEU A 830 12.38 10.58 27.32
CA LEU A 830 11.95 9.92 28.57
C LEU A 830 13.12 9.21 29.26
N GLU A 831 12.95 8.88 30.54
CA GLU A 831 13.91 8.04 31.26
C GLU A 831 13.83 6.56 30.85
N GLY A 832 14.93 5.83 31.02
CA GLY A 832 15.00 4.40 30.73
C GLY A 832 14.12 3.56 31.66
N ASN A 833 13.38 2.59 31.10
CA ASN A 833 12.44 1.74 31.83
C ASN A 833 12.91 0.25 31.88
N PRO A 834 12.95 -0.40 33.06
CA PRO A 834 13.43 -1.78 33.18
C PRO A 834 12.57 -2.84 32.45
N ILE A 835 11.25 -2.77 32.54
CA ILE A 835 10.35 -3.74 31.88
C ILE A 835 10.46 -3.60 30.36
N TRP A 836 10.50 -2.36 29.89
CA TRP A 836 10.70 -2.04 28.48
C TRP A 836 12.04 -2.54 27.95
N SER A 837 13.07 -2.45 28.78
CA SER A 837 14.41 -2.94 28.47
C SER A 837 14.46 -4.46 28.34
N VAL A 838 13.67 -5.22 29.11
CA VAL A 838 13.57 -6.68 28.97
C VAL A 838 13.03 -7.06 27.59
N TRP A 839 12.01 -6.34 27.10
CA TRP A 839 11.46 -6.57 25.76
C TRP A 839 12.49 -6.32 24.66
N VAL A 840 13.17 -5.16 24.70
CA VAL A 840 14.18 -4.80 23.71
C VAL A 840 15.36 -5.78 23.76
N LEU A 841 15.80 -6.19 24.96
CA LEU A 841 16.87 -7.16 25.14
C LEU A 841 16.56 -8.49 24.43
N LYS A 842 15.35 -9.03 24.60
CA LYS A 842 14.91 -10.26 23.93
C LYS A 842 15.07 -10.17 22.42
N ASN A 843 14.61 -9.06 21.84
CA ASN A 843 14.65 -8.84 20.40
C ASN A 843 16.07 -8.65 19.87
N LEU A 844 16.94 -7.92 20.59
CA LEU A 844 18.34 -7.75 20.21
C LEU A 844 19.14 -9.07 20.24
N LEU A 845 18.82 -9.95 21.19
CA LEU A 845 19.38 -11.31 21.23
C LEU A 845 18.91 -12.14 20.04
N GLN A 846 17.63 -12.05 19.67
CA GLN A 846 17.08 -12.70 18.47
C GLN A 846 17.78 -12.23 17.20
N VAL A 847 17.99 -10.91 17.04
CA VAL A 847 18.75 -10.32 15.92
C VAL A 847 20.15 -10.92 15.84
N SER A 848 20.90 -10.86 16.95
CA SER A 848 22.29 -11.31 17.02
C SER A 848 22.42 -12.80 16.69
N ASN A 849 21.57 -13.63 17.27
CA ASN A 849 21.58 -15.09 17.07
C ASN A 849 21.21 -15.48 15.64
N THR A 850 20.19 -14.82 15.07
CA THR A 850 19.67 -15.15 13.74
C THR A 850 20.68 -14.82 12.64
N LEU A 851 21.25 -13.61 12.68
CA LEU A 851 22.25 -13.16 11.72
C LEU A 851 23.57 -13.95 11.89
N SER A 852 24.01 -14.18 13.14
CA SER A 852 25.24 -14.93 13.40
C SER A 852 25.17 -16.40 13.01
N GLY A 853 23.96 -16.97 12.94
CA GLY A 853 23.77 -18.37 12.58
C GLY A 853 24.03 -18.70 11.11
N ASN A 854 24.28 -17.72 10.24
CA ASN A 854 24.60 -17.91 8.81
C ASN A 854 25.92 -17.17 8.52
N ALA A 855 26.88 -17.83 7.89
CA ALA A 855 28.21 -17.26 7.68
C ALA A 855 28.18 -15.99 6.80
N ALA A 856 27.35 -15.98 5.74
CA ALA A 856 27.24 -14.83 4.84
C ALA A 856 26.59 -13.64 5.54
N LEU A 857 25.47 -13.85 6.25
CA LEU A 857 24.81 -12.78 7.01
C LEU A 857 25.68 -12.28 8.16
N LYS A 858 26.41 -13.16 8.86
CA LYS A 858 27.34 -12.76 9.92
C LYS A 858 28.42 -11.83 9.40
N ALA A 859 28.96 -12.10 8.21
CA ALA A 859 29.94 -11.24 7.57
C ALA A 859 29.30 -9.91 7.11
N GLU A 860 28.14 -9.97 6.46
CA GLU A 860 27.43 -8.80 5.93
C GLU A 860 26.99 -7.83 7.05
N PHE A 861 26.48 -8.35 8.17
CA PHE A 861 25.92 -7.57 9.28
C PHE A 861 26.84 -7.51 10.51
N ALA A 862 28.14 -7.68 10.34
CA ALA A 862 29.10 -7.70 11.45
C ALA A 862 29.03 -6.42 12.33
N GLY A 863 28.75 -5.26 11.73
CA GLY A 863 28.55 -3.99 12.44
C GLY A 863 27.29 -4.01 13.30
N THR A 864 26.15 -4.36 12.71
CA THR A 864 24.84 -4.48 13.39
C THR A 864 24.89 -5.48 14.55
N ILE A 865 25.50 -6.64 14.34
CA ILE A 865 25.68 -7.68 15.37
C ILE A 865 26.52 -7.14 16.53
N ARG A 866 27.58 -6.38 16.26
CA ARG A 866 28.43 -5.79 17.30
C ARG A 866 27.66 -4.78 18.17
N VAL A 867 26.85 -3.92 17.54
CA VAL A 867 26.03 -2.93 18.27
C VAL A 867 24.94 -3.62 19.09
N ALA A 868 24.19 -4.54 18.47
CA ALA A 868 23.16 -5.30 19.16
C ALA A 868 23.73 -6.10 20.34
N GLY A 869 24.87 -6.78 20.16
CA GLY A 869 25.57 -7.51 21.20
C GLY A 869 25.98 -6.63 22.38
N ARG A 870 26.60 -5.47 22.11
CA ARG A 870 26.97 -4.50 23.17
C ARG A 870 25.75 -4.02 23.95
N LEU A 871 24.68 -3.63 23.27
CA LEU A 871 23.44 -3.21 23.92
C LEU A 871 22.85 -4.33 24.77
N SER A 872 22.83 -5.57 24.26
CA SER A 872 22.36 -6.74 25.00
C SER A 872 23.18 -7.00 26.27
N GLU A 873 24.51 -6.87 26.21
CA GLU A 873 25.40 -7.01 27.37
C GLU A 873 25.13 -5.93 28.43
N ASP A 874 25.08 -4.66 28.02
CA ASP A 874 24.81 -3.53 28.90
C ASP A 874 23.43 -3.67 29.60
N LEU A 875 22.39 -4.01 28.84
CA LEU A 875 21.04 -4.21 29.37
C LEU A 875 20.99 -5.40 30.33
N THR A 876 21.64 -6.52 29.98
CA THR A 876 21.67 -7.73 30.83
C THR A 876 22.35 -7.42 32.17
N ALA A 877 23.49 -6.74 32.14
CA ALA A 877 24.22 -6.35 33.34
C ALA A 877 23.39 -5.43 34.25
N GLU A 878 22.72 -4.42 33.68
CA GLU A 878 21.93 -3.45 34.43
C GLU A 878 20.64 -4.06 34.99
N LEU A 879 19.92 -4.88 34.21
CA LEU A 879 18.73 -5.59 34.68
C LEU A 879 19.08 -6.58 35.80
N GLY A 880 20.20 -7.29 35.67
CA GLY A 880 20.74 -8.16 36.71
C GLY A 880 21.07 -7.40 38.00
N ARG A 881 21.73 -6.23 37.88
CA ARG A 881 22.01 -5.34 39.01
C ARG A 881 20.73 -4.89 39.73
N ARG A 882 19.65 -4.65 38.98
CA ARG A 882 18.32 -4.27 39.51
C ARG A 882 17.47 -5.45 39.95
N LYS A 883 17.95 -6.69 39.82
CA LYS A 883 17.22 -7.94 40.14
C LYS A 883 15.89 -8.07 39.38
N VAL A 884 15.83 -7.58 38.14
CA VAL A 884 14.66 -7.75 37.27
C VAL A 884 14.77 -9.10 36.57
N SER A 885 13.81 -10.00 36.81
CA SER A 885 13.81 -11.35 36.23
C SER A 885 13.42 -11.32 34.75
N THR A 886 14.34 -11.73 33.86
CA THR A 886 14.05 -11.89 32.43
C THR A 886 13.19 -13.11 32.13
N GLU A 887 13.23 -14.12 33.00
CA GLU A 887 12.43 -15.35 32.86
C GLU A 887 10.97 -15.07 33.19
N GLU A 888 10.69 -14.34 34.27
CA GLU A 888 9.33 -13.99 34.67
C GLU A 888 8.72 -12.87 33.82
N VAL A 889 9.53 -11.91 33.37
CA VAL A 889 9.05 -10.73 32.62
C VAL A 889 9.10 -10.93 31.10
N GLY A 890 10.14 -11.61 30.58
CA GLY A 890 10.41 -11.75 29.15
C GLY A 890 10.19 -13.15 28.58
N LEU A 891 10.04 -14.17 29.43
CA LEU A 891 9.92 -15.59 29.08
C LEU A 891 11.13 -16.13 28.29
N PHE A 892 12.34 -15.70 28.65
CA PHE A 892 13.59 -16.23 28.08
C PHE A 892 14.73 -16.22 29.10
N THR A 893 15.73 -17.10 28.90
CA THR A 893 16.96 -17.16 29.69
C THR A 893 18.13 -16.62 28.85
N PRO A 894 18.75 -15.49 29.22
CA PRO A 894 19.92 -14.96 28.53
C PRO A 894 21.08 -15.98 28.50
N GLY A 895 21.68 -16.19 27.33
CA GLY A 895 22.87 -17.05 27.17
C GLY A 895 22.61 -18.56 27.08
N ALA A 896 21.37 -19.05 27.25
CA ALA A 896 21.04 -20.44 27.00
C ALA A 896 20.77 -20.67 25.50
N ALA A 897 21.35 -21.72 24.91
CA ALA A 897 21.18 -22.09 23.50
C ALA A 897 19.72 -22.49 23.11
N GLY A 898 18.78 -22.47 24.07
CA GLY A 898 17.39 -22.89 23.92
C GLY A 898 16.36 -21.79 23.64
N GLY A 899 16.73 -20.49 23.70
CA GLY A 899 16.00 -19.34 23.15
C GLY A 899 14.60 -19.00 23.72
N ASP A 900 13.64 -19.91 23.58
CA ASP A 900 12.24 -19.71 23.99
C ASP A 900 11.90 -20.65 25.16
N LEU A 901 11.14 -20.13 26.14
CA LEU A 901 10.61 -20.94 27.23
C LEU A 901 9.16 -21.34 26.94
N VAL A 902 8.88 -22.63 27.08
CA VAL A 902 7.54 -23.23 26.99
C VAL A 902 7.05 -23.53 28.41
N PRO A 903 5.86 -23.05 28.80
CA PRO A 903 5.25 -23.44 30.07
C PRO A 903 4.83 -24.91 30.01
N VAL A 904 5.18 -25.70 31.03
CA VAL A 904 4.80 -27.11 31.20
C VAL A 904 4.37 -27.38 32.65
N VAL A 905 3.55 -28.40 32.87
CA VAL A 905 3.25 -28.88 34.22
C VAL A 905 4.19 -30.02 34.57
N VAL A 906 4.95 -29.86 35.65
CA VAL A 906 5.67 -30.96 36.30
C VAL A 906 5.30 -30.95 37.78
N ASP A 907 4.89 -32.10 38.29
CA ASP A 907 4.46 -32.29 39.67
C ASP A 907 3.36 -31.30 40.14
N GLY A 908 2.42 -30.97 39.25
CA GLY A 908 1.30 -30.06 39.54
C GLY A 908 1.67 -28.58 39.61
N LYS A 909 2.91 -28.20 39.26
CA LYS A 909 3.37 -26.81 39.20
C LYS A 909 3.67 -26.38 37.76
N VAL A 910 3.28 -25.16 37.43
CA VAL A 910 3.66 -24.49 36.19
C VAL A 910 5.13 -24.11 36.27
N ILE A 911 5.93 -24.65 35.38
CA ILE A 911 7.35 -24.30 35.24
C ILE A 911 7.64 -23.97 33.78
N TYR A 912 8.52 -22.99 33.58
CA TYR A 912 8.99 -22.60 32.26
C TYR A 912 10.24 -23.41 31.93
N ARG A 913 10.23 -24.08 30.78
CA ARG A 913 11.33 -24.95 30.32
C ARG A 913 11.71 -24.61 28.89
N ALA A 914 13.00 -24.75 28.57
CA ALA A 914 13.48 -24.53 27.21
C ALA A 914 12.85 -25.54 26.25
N VAL A 915 12.66 -25.14 24.98
CA VAL A 915 12.17 -26.02 23.90
C VAL A 915 13.00 -27.31 23.75
N THR A 916 14.27 -27.29 24.17
CA THR A 916 15.18 -28.44 24.15
C THR A 916 15.00 -29.41 25.33
N ASP A 917 14.19 -29.07 26.33
CA ASP A 917 13.96 -29.93 27.50
C ASP A 917 13.00 -31.09 27.15
N SER A 918 13.36 -32.31 27.51
CA SER A 918 12.53 -33.50 27.27
C SER A 918 11.19 -33.46 27.99
N ALA A 919 11.08 -32.71 29.11
CA ALA A 919 9.81 -32.51 29.80
C ALA A 919 8.77 -31.83 28.91
N VAL A 920 9.20 -30.96 27.97
CA VAL A 920 8.31 -30.30 27.01
C VAL A 920 7.69 -31.30 26.04
N VAL A 921 8.51 -32.13 25.39
CA VAL A 921 8.02 -33.15 24.45
C VAL A 921 7.20 -34.22 25.15
N ASN A 922 7.65 -34.70 26.32
CA ASN A 922 6.92 -35.73 27.06
C ASN A 922 5.55 -35.23 27.52
N TRP A 923 5.49 -34.01 28.05
CA TRP A 923 4.23 -33.40 28.47
C TRP A 923 3.31 -33.15 27.25
N PHE A 924 3.83 -32.57 26.17
CA PHE A 924 3.05 -32.31 24.96
C PHE A 924 2.51 -33.60 24.33
N VAL A 925 3.36 -34.62 24.15
CA VAL A 925 2.95 -35.90 23.55
C VAL A 925 1.96 -36.67 24.43
N LYS A 926 2.08 -36.58 25.76
CA LYS A 926 1.20 -37.31 26.66
C LYS A 926 -0.14 -36.60 26.89
N GLU A 927 -0.09 -35.29 27.14
CA GLU A 927 -1.25 -34.53 27.62
C GLU A 927 -1.95 -33.76 26.48
N MET A 928 -1.22 -33.42 25.40
CA MET A 928 -1.74 -32.57 24.32
C MET A 928 -1.92 -33.31 22.99
N MET A 929 -1.02 -34.19 22.57
CA MET A 929 -1.15 -34.94 21.31
C MET A 929 -2.42 -35.79 21.21
N PRO A 930 -2.96 -36.42 22.28
CA PRO A 930 -4.26 -37.11 22.19
C PRO A 930 -5.42 -36.17 21.83
N ALA A 931 -5.28 -34.85 22.05
CA ALA A 931 -6.22 -33.85 21.56
C ALA A 931 -5.97 -33.45 20.08
N LEU A 932 -4.82 -33.82 19.51
CA LEU A 932 -4.40 -33.58 18.12
C LEU A 932 -4.55 -34.84 17.22
N ASP A 933 -4.71 -36.03 17.81
CA ASP A 933 -4.78 -37.31 17.12
C ASP A 933 -6.21 -37.61 16.66
N ILE A 934 -6.57 -37.17 15.45
CA ILE A 934 -7.81 -37.56 14.80
C ILE A 934 -7.51 -37.98 13.36
N PRO A 935 -7.66 -39.28 13.02
CA PRO A 935 -7.66 -39.73 11.64
C PRO A 935 -8.94 -39.16 11.00
N ASN A 936 -8.77 -38.12 10.17
CA ASN A 936 -9.82 -37.26 9.58
C ASN A 936 -10.26 -36.10 10.51
N SER A 937 -9.44 -35.05 10.58
CA SER A 937 -9.59 -33.90 11.50
C SER A 937 -10.93 -33.15 11.38
N PRO A 938 -11.67 -32.95 12.50
CA PRO A 938 -12.48 -31.75 12.74
C PRO A 938 -11.54 -30.58 13.11
N GLY A 939 -11.89 -29.35 12.78
CA GLY A 939 -10.93 -28.23 12.63
C GLY A 939 -10.30 -27.57 13.87
N PHE A 940 -9.73 -26.39 13.62
CA PHE A 940 -8.94 -25.56 14.54
C PHE A 940 -9.66 -25.05 15.81
N ARG A 941 -10.98 -24.88 15.80
CA ARG A 941 -11.79 -24.49 16.96
C ARG A 941 -12.04 -25.65 17.90
N GLU A 942 -12.25 -26.88 17.42
CA GLU A 942 -12.36 -28.04 18.32
C GLU A 942 -10.98 -28.36 18.93
N LEU A 943 -9.92 -28.16 18.14
CA LEU A 943 -8.55 -28.05 18.62
C LEU A 943 -8.45 -27.00 19.72
N ASP A 944 -8.81 -25.73 19.46
CA ASP A 944 -8.72 -24.62 20.41
C ASP A 944 -9.60 -24.83 21.65
N GLU A 945 -10.80 -25.40 21.54
CA GLU A 945 -11.68 -25.68 22.69
C GLU A 945 -11.19 -26.86 23.53
N ARG A 946 -10.59 -27.90 22.90
CA ARG A 946 -9.94 -29.00 23.63
C ARG A 946 -8.62 -28.54 24.22
N PHE A 947 -7.90 -27.68 23.51
CA PHE A 947 -6.70 -27.01 23.97
C PHE A 947 -7.07 -26.16 25.18
N ILE A 948 -8.01 -25.22 25.07
CA ILE A 948 -8.56 -24.43 26.19
C ILE A 948 -9.02 -25.35 27.32
N ARG A 949 -9.83 -26.39 27.10
CA ARG A 949 -10.29 -27.31 28.18
C ARG A 949 -9.14 -28.05 28.88
N ASN A 950 -8.20 -28.59 28.13
CA ASN A 950 -7.03 -29.27 28.68
C ASN A 950 -6.09 -28.26 29.38
N TYR A 951 -5.95 -27.03 28.89
CA TYR A 951 -5.15 -25.96 29.50
C TYR A 951 -5.80 -25.26 30.70
N ASP A 952 -7.13 -25.13 30.71
CA ASP A 952 -7.94 -24.50 31.76
C ASP A 952 -7.96 -25.40 33.01
N THR A 953 -7.89 -26.73 32.81
CA THR A 953 -7.62 -27.72 33.86
C THR A 953 -6.30 -27.44 34.61
N TYR A 954 -5.36 -26.70 34.00
CA TYR A 954 -4.01 -26.47 34.54
C TYR A 954 -3.64 -24.97 34.79
N ARG A 955 -4.60 -24.03 34.77
CA ARG A 955 -4.48 -22.58 35.18
C ARG A 955 -3.38 -21.74 34.49
N PHE A 956 -3.33 -21.70 33.16
CA PHE A 956 -2.25 -21.04 32.38
C PHE A 956 -2.56 -19.66 31.74
N LEU A 957 -3.75 -19.09 31.94
CA LEU A 957 -4.36 -18.07 31.06
C LEU A 957 -3.56 -16.75 30.82
N ARG A 958 -2.70 -16.29 31.73
CA ARG A 958 -2.04 -14.96 31.58
C ARG A 958 -0.94 -14.88 30.51
N ALA A 959 -0.33 -16.00 30.12
CA ALA A 959 0.69 -16.01 29.07
C ALA A 959 0.09 -16.04 27.65
N PHE A 960 -1.15 -16.50 27.52
CA PHE A 960 -1.79 -16.80 26.23
C PHE A 960 -2.68 -15.67 25.69
N GLU A 961 -3.14 -14.73 26.54
CA GLU A 961 -3.87 -13.51 26.14
C GLU A 961 -3.11 -12.66 25.09
N ARG A 962 -1.83 -12.95 24.80
CA ARG A 962 -0.97 -12.17 23.89
C ARG A 962 -0.43 -12.90 22.65
N THR A 963 -0.58 -14.23 22.47
CA THR A 963 0.16 -14.96 21.41
C THR A 963 -0.57 -16.08 20.62
N GLY A 964 -1.75 -16.57 21.04
CA GLY A 964 -2.56 -17.53 20.26
C GLY A 964 -2.07 -19.00 20.21
N SER A 965 -2.92 -19.93 19.76
CA SER A 965 -2.67 -21.39 19.75
C SER A 965 -1.64 -21.85 18.71
N LEU A 966 -1.63 -21.25 17.52
CA LEU A 966 -0.65 -21.51 16.46
C LEU A 966 0.79 -21.21 16.89
N TYR A 967 1.02 -20.12 17.62
CA TYR A 967 2.34 -19.76 18.15
C TYR A 967 2.87 -20.84 19.09
N TYR A 968 2.02 -21.41 19.95
CA TYR A 968 2.40 -22.48 20.85
C TYR A 968 2.68 -23.80 20.13
N LEU A 969 1.83 -24.16 19.15
CA LEU A 969 2.05 -25.34 18.31
C LEU A 969 3.38 -25.25 17.55
N LEU A 970 3.77 -24.05 17.11
CA LEU A 970 5.08 -23.80 16.49
C LEU A 970 6.25 -24.08 17.43
N LEU A 971 6.17 -23.61 18.67
CA LEU A 971 7.22 -23.88 19.67
C LEU A 971 7.37 -25.39 19.94
N ASN A 972 6.25 -26.13 20.01
CA ASN A 972 6.26 -27.57 20.24
C ASN A 972 6.65 -28.37 19.00
N ALA A 973 6.26 -27.93 17.80
CA ALA A 973 6.73 -28.52 16.55
C ALA A 973 8.26 -28.43 16.45
N LYS A 974 8.84 -27.28 16.84
CA LYS A 974 10.29 -27.13 16.94
C LYS A 974 10.89 -28.09 17.99
N ALA A 975 10.26 -28.24 19.16
CA ALA A 975 10.69 -29.20 20.18
C ALA A 975 10.71 -30.65 19.65
N LEU A 976 9.60 -31.07 19.02
CA LEU A 976 9.45 -32.40 18.42
C LEU A 976 10.49 -32.65 17.33
N TYR A 977 10.74 -31.65 16.48
CA TYR A 977 11.74 -31.74 15.42
C TYR A 977 13.16 -31.92 15.99
N LEU A 978 13.57 -31.06 16.92
CA LEU A 978 14.89 -31.12 17.56
C LEU A 978 15.12 -32.44 18.31
N GLN A 979 14.06 -33.04 18.85
CA GLN A 979 14.11 -34.32 19.55
C GLN A 979 13.81 -35.54 18.65
N LYS A 980 13.68 -35.34 17.33
CA LYS A 980 13.42 -36.38 16.31
C LYS A 980 12.20 -37.26 16.63
N ASN A 981 11.15 -36.66 17.18
CA ASN A 981 9.93 -37.37 17.53
C ASN A 981 9.03 -37.59 16.29
N PRO A 982 8.47 -38.80 16.07
CA PRO A 982 7.66 -39.11 14.89
C PRO A 982 6.37 -38.30 14.77
N SER A 983 5.85 -37.75 15.87
CA SER A 983 4.66 -36.90 15.88
C SER A 983 4.87 -35.55 15.16
N PHE A 984 6.11 -35.18 14.83
CA PHE A 984 6.44 -33.93 14.15
C PHE A 984 5.66 -33.76 12.83
N ASP A 985 5.60 -34.78 11.98
CA ASP A 985 5.05 -34.64 10.63
C ASP A 985 3.56 -34.32 10.62
N GLN A 986 2.81 -34.89 11.56
CA GLN A 986 1.39 -34.59 11.73
C GLN A 986 1.20 -33.13 12.14
N VAL A 987 1.92 -32.68 13.17
CA VAL A 987 1.84 -31.30 13.65
C VAL A 987 2.30 -30.30 12.59
N PHE A 988 3.39 -30.60 11.87
CA PHE A 988 3.92 -29.75 10.81
C PHE A 988 2.95 -29.59 9.65
N ARG A 989 2.29 -30.67 9.20
CA ARG A 989 1.27 -30.59 8.12
C ARG A 989 0.12 -29.67 8.51
N THR A 990 -0.39 -29.76 9.74
CA THR A 990 -1.45 -28.89 10.26
C THR A 990 -1.01 -27.43 10.29
N ILE A 991 0.18 -27.15 10.82
CA ILE A 991 0.74 -25.80 10.88
C ILE A 991 0.97 -25.23 9.48
N ALA A 992 1.70 -25.94 8.61
CA ALA A 992 2.07 -25.46 7.28
C ALA A 992 0.83 -25.15 6.43
N ARG A 993 -0.19 -26.01 6.48
CA ARG A 993 -1.46 -25.76 5.81
C ARG A 993 -2.16 -24.51 6.37
N GLY A 994 -2.28 -24.39 7.70
CA GLY A 994 -2.87 -23.19 8.32
C GLY A 994 -2.12 -21.90 7.98
N MET A 995 -0.79 -21.94 7.95
CA MET A 995 0.06 -20.80 7.60
C MET A 995 -0.08 -20.39 6.12
N ILE A 996 -0.14 -21.35 5.18
CA ILE A 996 -0.33 -21.05 3.75
C ILE A 996 -1.70 -20.45 3.51
N LEU A 997 -2.75 -21.05 4.09
CA LEU A 997 -4.13 -20.57 3.93
C LEU A 997 -4.30 -19.18 4.56
N THR A 998 -3.68 -18.92 5.72
CA THR A 998 -3.66 -17.56 6.31
C THR A 998 -2.86 -16.55 5.48
N GLY A 999 -1.94 -17.01 4.63
CA GLY A 999 -1.14 -16.18 3.73
C GLY A 999 -1.86 -15.73 2.45
N GLU A 1000 -3.05 -16.26 2.15
CA GLU A 1000 -3.88 -15.75 1.06
C GLU A 1000 -4.37 -14.33 1.39
N PRO A 1001 -4.21 -13.33 0.51
CA PRO A 1001 -4.67 -11.98 0.81
C PRO A 1001 -6.17 -11.96 1.13
N GLY A 1002 -6.52 -11.46 2.31
CA GLY A 1002 -7.87 -11.52 2.89
C GLY A 1002 -8.07 -12.58 4.00
N LEU A 1003 -7.09 -13.46 4.22
CA LEU A 1003 -7.01 -14.36 5.38
C LEU A 1003 -5.95 -13.94 6.40
N ILE A 1004 -5.08 -12.97 6.05
CA ILE A 1004 -4.29 -12.24 7.04
C ILE A 1004 -5.27 -11.40 7.86
N GLN A 1005 -5.56 -11.92 9.05
CA GLN A 1005 -6.29 -11.19 10.05
C GLN A 1005 -5.50 -9.92 10.34
N GLY A 1006 -6.21 -8.78 10.33
CA GLY A 1006 -5.74 -7.64 11.10
C GLY A 1006 -5.39 -8.10 12.54
N PRO A 1007 -4.60 -7.33 13.27
CA PRO A 1007 -3.97 -7.74 14.54
C PRO A 1007 -4.90 -8.35 15.62
N ALA A 1008 -6.23 -8.31 15.44
CA ALA A 1008 -7.24 -8.77 16.37
C ALA A 1008 -7.27 -10.28 16.65
N MET A 1009 -6.96 -11.17 15.70
CA MET A 1009 -7.08 -12.62 15.94
C MET A 1009 -5.81 -13.30 16.48
N LEU A 1010 -4.64 -12.65 16.38
CA LEU A 1010 -3.35 -13.20 16.84
C LEU A 1010 -2.71 -12.41 18.00
N GLY A 1011 -3.47 -11.57 18.70
CA GLY A 1011 -3.01 -10.96 19.96
C GLY A 1011 -2.42 -9.54 19.88
N GLY A 1012 -2.92 -8.69 18.99
CA GLY A 1012 -2.57 -7.27 18.91
C GLY A 1012 -1.58 -6.91 17.80
N VAL A 1013 -1.28 -5.61 17.67
CA VAL A 1013 -0.47 -4.97 16.58
C VAL A 1013 0.85 -5.72 16.28
N TYR A 1014 1.38 -6.45 17.26
CA TYR A 1014 2.68 -7.14 17.20
C TYR A 1014 2.60 -8.68 17.14
N GLY A 1015 1.43 -9.29 17.36
CA GLY A 1015 1.28 -10.74 17.51
C GLY A 1015 1.39 -11.53 16.20
N ALA A 1016 0.74 -11.06 15.14
CA ALA A 1016 0.72 -11.74 13.85
C ALA A 1016 2.11 -11.88 13.19
N PRO A 1017 2.97 -10.85 13.15
CA PRO A 1017 4.32 -10.99 12.60
C PRO A 1017 5.19 -12.01 13.36
N GLN A 1018 5.02 -12.14 14.67
CA GLN A 1018 5.81 -13.06 15.50
C GLN A 1018 5.47 -14.53 15.20
N THR A 1019 4.21 -14.85 14.91
CA THR A 1019 3.80 -16.21 14.49
C THR A 1019 4.50 -16.61 13.18
N VAL A 1020 4.55 -15.71 12.20
CA VAL A 1020 5.25 -15.97 10.93
C VAL A 1020 6.75 -16.14 11.14
N VAL A 1021 7.36 -15.29 11.98
CA VAL A 1021 8.78 -15.42 12.34
C VAL A 1021 9.09 -16.78 12.93
N LYS A 1022 8.25 -17.31 13.83
CA LYS A 1022 8.47 -18.64 14.41
C LYS A 1022 8.27 -19.78 13.42
N PHE A 1023 7.35 -19.65 12.47
CA PHE A 1023 7.22 -20.62 11.38
C PHE A 1023 8.44 -20.62 10.45
N LEU A 1024 8.93 -19.44 10.07
CA LEU A 1024 10.16 -19.32 9.28
C LEU A 1024 11.37 -19.86 10.05
N ASP A 1025 11.47 -19.63 11.36
CA ASP A 1025 12.52 -20.19 12.21
C ASP A 1025 12.49 -21.73 12.23
N LEU A 1026 11.30 -22.34 12.28
CA LEU A 1026 11.15 -23.79 12.14
C LEU A 1026 11.63 -24.28 10.76
N LEU A 1027 11.23 -23.62 9.68
CA LEU A 1027 11.67 -23.96 8.32
C LEU A 1027 13.19 -23.80 8.14
N VAL A 1028 13.79 -22.75 8.70
CA VAL A 1028 15.25 -22.55 8.73
C VAL A 1028 15.94 -23.67 9.51
N THR A 1029 15.36 -24.09 10.64
CA THR A 1029 15.88 -25.21 11.42
C THR A 1029 15.86 -26.51 10.61
N MET A 1030 14.76 -26.77 9.89
CA MET A 1030 14.65 -27.93 8.99
C MET A 1030 15.62 -27.85 7.79
N ALA A 1031 15.81 -26.67 7.22
CA ALA A 1031 16.71 -26.45 6.10
C ALA A 1031 18.18 -26.75 6.47
N LYS A 1032 18.60 -26.45 7.70
CA LYS A 1032 19.95 -26.81 8.20
C LYS A 1032 20.22 -28.30 8.13
N GLU A 1033 19.23 -29.15 8.41
CA GLU A 1033 19.35 -30.62 8.34
C GLU A 1033 19.01 -31.20 6.96
N LYS A 1034 18.84 -30.35 5.94
CA LYS A 1034 18.41 -30.70 4.57
C LYS A 1034 16.97 -31.22 4.46
N ALA A 1035 16.21 -31.32 5.54
CA ALA A 1035 14.79 -31.74 5.53
C ALA A 1035 13.85 -30.68 4.94
N GLY A 1036 14.25 -29.41 4.93
CA GLY A 1036 13.47 -28.28 4.36
C GLY A 1036 14.16 -27.56 3.20
N LYS A 1037 15.22 -28.13 2.62
CA LYS A 1037 15.93 -27.50 1.49
C LYS A 1037 15.15 -27.64 0.19
N PRO A 1038 15.29 -26.69 -0.75
CA PRO A 1038 14.59 -26.72 -2.04
C PRO A 1038 15.21 -27.76 -3.01
N ALA A 1039 15.39 -29.01 -2.59
CA ALA A 1039 16.03 -30.05 -3.38
C ALA A 1039 15.22 -31.34 -3.33
N GLY A 1040 14.88 -31.86 -4.50
CA GLY A 1040 14.13 -33.10 -4.67
C GLY A 1040 13.78 -33.32 -6.14
N ASP A 1041 13.13 -34.44 -6.42
CA ASP A 1041 12.61 -34.77 -7.75
C ASP A 1041 11.08 -34.82 -7.70
N VAL A 1042 10.43 -34.30 -8.74
CA VAL A 1042 9.03 -34.55 -9.05
C VAL A 1042 9.00 -35.60 -10.15
N VAL A 1043 8.48 -36.78 -9.83
CA VAL A 1043 8.32 -37.86 -10.80
C VAL A 1043 6.87 -37.88 -11.23
N ILE A 1044 6.61 -37.67 -12.52
CA ILE A 1044 5.30 -37.57 -13.13
C ILE A 1044 5.04 -38.84 -13.94
N GLU A 1045 3.96 -39.55 -13.62
CA GLU A 1045 3.53 -40.76 -14.28
C GLU A 1045 2.20 -40.51 -15.00
N ALA A 1046 2.20 -40.66 -16.33
CA ALA A 1046 0.99 -40.56 -17.15
C ALA A 1046 0.69 -41.89 -17.85
N VAL A 1047 -0.60 -42.24 -17.97
CA VAL A 1047 -1.03 -43.50 -18.58
C VAL A 1047 -0.49 -43.63 -20.01
N GLY A 1048 0.28 -44.68 -20.28
CA GLY A 1048 0.86 -44.97 -21.60
C GLY A 1048 2.09 -44.15 -21.99
N LYS A 1049 2.68 -43.37 -21.07
CA LYS A 1049 3.93 -42.62 -21.28
C LYS A 1049 5.00 -43.02 -20.25
N PRO A 1050 6.30 -42.93 -20.57
CA PRO A 1050 7.36 -43.10 -19.58
C PRO A 1050 7.28 -42.01 -18.51
N ALA A 1051 7.70 -42.34 -17.30
CA ALA A 1051 7.74 -41.39 -16.20
C ALA A 1051 8.73 -40.25 -16.50
N GLU A 1052 8.29 -39.00 -16.30
CA GLU A 1052 9.11 -37.81 -16.45
C GLU A 1052 9.63 -37.37 -15.09
N THR A 1053 10.93 -37.08 -14.98
CA THR A 1053 11.55 -36.63 -13.72
C THR A 1053 12.03 -35.19 -13.87
N LEU A 1054 11.47 -34.30 -13.06
CA LEU A 1054 11.80 -32.87 -13.05
C LEU A 1054 12.44 -32.49 -11.71
N LYS A 1055 13.49 -31.66 -11.76
CA LYS A 1055 14.18 -31.18 -10.56
C LYS A 1055 13.33 -30.12 -9.85
N LEU A 1056 13.06 -30.32 -8.57
CA LEU A 1056 12.38 -29.36 -7.71
C LEU A 1056 13.40 -28.39 -7.10
N GLY A 1057 13.12 -27.08 -7.18
CA GLY A 1057 14.06 -26.03 -6.82
C GLY A 1057 13.41 -24.71 -6.40
N GLU A 1058 14.08 -23.59 -6.71
CA GLU A 1058 13.58 -22.23 -6.44
C GLU A 1058 12.34 -21.87 -7.27
N LYS A 1059 12.25 -22.43 -8.49
CA LYS A 1059 11.08 -22.32 -9.34
C LYS A 1059 10.18 -23.55 -9.13
N PRO A 1060 8.86 -23.37 -9.04
CA PRO A 1060 7.96 -24.50 -8.93
C PRO A 1060 8.00 -25.33 -10.22
N VAL A 1061 7.82 -26.64 -10.07
CA VAL A 1061 7.59 -27.55 -11.20
C VAL A 1061 6.13 -27.45 -11.61
N GLN A 1062 5.86 -27.28 -12.90
CA GLN A 1062 4.51 -27.07 -13.43
C GLN A 1062 4.17 -28.05 -14.53
N PHE A 1063 2.95 -28.59 -14.48
CA PHE A 1063 2.43 -29.48 -15.52
C PHE A 1063 0.89 -29.47 -15.56
N THR A 1064 0.31 -30.00 -16.64
CA THR A 1064 -1.15 -30.05 -16.85
C THR A 1064 -1.63 -31.46 -17.15
N THR A 1065 -2.85 -31.79 -16.72
CA THR A 1065 -3.47 -33.12 -16.92
C THR A 1065 -4.54 -33.12 -18.01
N GLU A 1066 -4.47 -32.22 -19.00
CA GLU A 1066 -5.44 -32.16 -20.11
C GLU A 1066 -5.44 -33.45 -20.96
N ALA A 1067 -4.27 -34.08 -21.13
CA ALA A 1067 -4.10 -35.25 -21.98
C ALA A 1067 -4.54 -36.59 -21.35
N GLY A 1068 -4.90 -36.62 -20.05
CA GLY A 1068 -5.21 -37.84 -19.32
C GLY A 1068 -5.00 -37.71 -17.82
N GLU A 1069 -5.38 -38.76 -17.07
CA GLU A 1069 -5.10 -38.82 -15.63
C GLU A 1069 -3.59 -38.99 -15.43
N ILE A 1070 -3.05 -38.25 -14.46
CA ILE A 1070 -1.63 -38.21 -14.15
C ILE A 1070 -1.51 -38.44 -12.64
N SER A 1071 -0.44 -39.10 -12.25
CA SER A 1071 -0.05 -39.19 -10.85
C SER A 1071 1.39 -38.71 -10.68
N PHE A 1072 1.74 -38.20 -9.52
CA PHE A 1072 3.10 -37.76 -9.26
C PHE A 1072 3.54 -38.04 -7.82
N THR A 1073 4.85 -38.11 -7.62
CA THR A 1073 5.49 -38.13 -6.29
C THR A 1073 6.40 -36.92 -6.14
N ALA A 1074 6.46 -36.37 -4.93
CA ALA A 1074 7.36 -35.28 -4.57
C ALA A 1074 8.05 -35.60 -3.23
N ALA A 1075 9.12 -34.86 -2.90
CA ALA A 1075 9.79 -35.01 -1.62
C ALA A 1075 8.85 -34.66 -0.45
N LYS A 1076 9.10 -35.28 0.72
CA LYS A 1076 8.39 -34.97 1.96
C LYS A 1076 8.44 -33.47 2.26
N HIS A 1077 7.34 -32.90 2.74
CA HIS A 1077 7.15 -31.48 3.04
C HIS A 1077 7.09 -30.54 1.82
N ALA A 1078 7.24 -31.06 0.58
CA ALA A 1078 6.91 -30.30 -0.62
C ALA A 1078 5.40 -29.98 -0.69
N ILE A 1079 5.05 -28.90 -1.38
CA ILE A 1079 3.67 -28.43 -1.48
C ILE A 1079 3.18 -28.57 -2.91
N ALA A 1080 2.07 -29.27 -3.11
CA ALA A 1080 1.39 -29.31 -4.40
C ALA A 1080 0.15 -28.44 -4.36
N LEU A 1081 0.03 -27.58 -5.37
CA LEU A 1081 -1.11 -26.74 -5.65
C LEU A 1081 -1.79 -27.26 -6.92
N ILE A 1082 -3.03 -27.74 -6.82
CA ILE A 1082 -3.76 -28.38 -7.92
C ILE A 1082 -5.00 -27.54 -8.24
N GLU A 1083 -5.05 -26.98 -9.45
CA GLU A 1083 -6.11 -26.08 -9.91
C GLU A 1083 -7.07 -26.81 -10.87
N ASN A 1084 -8.37 -26.65 -10.66
CA ASN A 1084 -9.40 -27.11 -11.59
C ASN A 1084 -9.56 -26.12 -12.74
N ARG A 1085 -9.18 -26.52 -13.96
CA ARG A 1085 -9.34 -25.69 -15.17
C ARG A 1085 -10.77 -25.68 -15.72
N ARG A 1086 -11.67 -26.52 -15.18
CA ARG A 1086 -13.07 -26.56 -15.59
C ARG A 1086 -13.90 -25.57 -14.74
N PRO A 1087 -14.69 -24.70 -15.38
CA PRO A 1087 -15.79 -23.97 -14.74
C PRO A 1087 -16.69 -24.88 -13.88
N MET A 1088 -16.85 -24.56 -12.60
CA MET A 1088 -17.89 -25.17 -11.75
C MET A 1088 -19.06 -24.21 -11.58
N LEU A 1089 -20.29 -24.74 -11.70
CA LEU A 1089 -21.52 -23.96 -11.55
C LEU A 1089 -22.09 -24.16 -10.14
N MET A 1090 -22.39 -23.07 -9.42
CA MET A 1090 -22.96 -23.15 -8.06
C MET A 1090 -24.28 -23.94 -8.01
N SER A 1091 -25.03 -23.94 -9.12
CA SER A 1091 -26.28 -24.69 -9.29
C SER A 1091 -26.10 -26.21 -9.30
N GLU A 1092 -24.92 -26.73 -9.67
CA GLU A 1092 -24.63 -28.18 -9.66
C GLU A 1092 -24.63 -28.75 -8.22
N TYR A 1093 -24.44 -27.90 -7.21
CA TYR A 1093 -24.33 -28.28 -5.80
C TYR A 1093 -25.51 -27.79 -4.96
N LEU A 1094 -26.61 -27.37 -5.59
CA LEU A 1094 -27.79 -26.85 -4.89
C LEU A 1094 -28.45 -27.95 -4.04
N THR A 1095 -28.63 -27.67 -2.75
CA THR A 1095 -29.21 -28.58 -1.76
C THR A 1095 -30.37 -27.90 -1.02
N LYS A 1096 -31.39 -28.67 -0.63
CA LYS A 1096 -32.54 -28.15 0.15
C LYS A 1096 -32.21 -27.93 1.62
N THR A 1097 -31.30 -28.73 2.16
CA THR A 1097 -30.81 -28.66 3.53
C THR A 1097 -29.31 -28.90 3.49
N GLY A 1098 -28.54 -27.89 3.88
CA GLY A 1098 -27.09 -27.98 3.93
C GLY A 1098 -26.55 -28.06 5.35
N PHE A 1099 -25.24 -28.26 5.47
CA PHE A 1099 -24.49 -28.14 6.74
C PHE A 1099 -24.29 -26.69 7.19
N PHE A 1100 -25.03 -25.76 6.61
CA PHE A 1100 -25.07 -24.36 6.97
C PHE A 1100 -26.46 -23.80 6.64
N LYS A 1101 -26.77 -22.64 7.22
CA LYS A 1101 -28.02 -21.91 7.02
C LYS A 1101 -27.73 -20.52 6.52
N VAL A 1102 -28.65 -20.01 5.71
CA VAL A 1102 -28.66 -18.62 5.28
C VAL A 1102 -29.94 -17.99 5.82
N SER A 1103 -29.82 -16.86 6.48
CA SER A 1103 -30.94 -16.05 6.94
C SER A 1103 -30.73 -14.59 6.56
N GLN A 1104 -31.81 -13.81 6.58
CA GLN A 1104 -31.78 -12.37 6.36
C GLN A 1104 -32.68 -11.70 7.39
N ASP A 1105 -32.36 -10.46 7.76
CA ASP A 1105 -33.14 -9.68 8.73
C ASP A 1105 -34.51 -9.26 8.17
N ASP A 1106 -34.58 -8.87 6.90
CA ASP A 1106 -35.82 -8.55 6.19
C ASP A 1106 -35.71 -8.96 4.71
N ALA A 1107 -36.84 -9.30 4.09
CA ALA A 1107 -36.94 -9.58 2.66
C ALA A 1107 -37.21 -8.31 1.83
N SER A 1108 -37.54 -7.19 2.47
CA SER A 1108 -37.80 -5.91 1.81
C SER A 1108 -36.71 -4.89 2.10
N ILE A 1109 -36.20 -4.24 1.05
CA ILE A 1109 -35.11 -3.25 1.14
C ILE A 1109 -35.35 -2.09 0.17
N GLY A 1110 -35.31 -0.84 0.62
CA GLY A 1110 -35.29 0.31 -0.28
C GLY A 1110 -33.94 0.45 -1.02
N VAL A 1111 -33.93 1.06 -2.20
CA VAL A 1111 -32.67 1.48 -2.82
C VAL A 1111 -31.88 2.39 -1.86
N GLY A 1112 -30.61 2.06 -1.61
CA GLY A 1112 -29.74 2.76 -0.65
C GLY A 1112 -29.97 2.38 0.83
N GLU A 1113 -30.98 1.55 1.12
CA GLU A 1113 -31.25 1.04 2.46
C GLU A 1113 -30.35 -0.17 2.76
N GLU A 1114 -29.91 -0.31 4.01
CA GLU A 1114 -29.02 -1.39 4.45
C GLU A 1114 -29.80 -2.53 5.12
N ARG A 1115 -29.36 -3.76 4.88
CA ARG A 1115 -29.86 -5.00 5.46
C ARG A 1115 -28.72 -5.99 5.71
N THR A 1116 -29.04 -7.09 6.37
CA THR A 1116 -28.06 -8.11 6.73
C THR A 1116 -28.47 -9.48 6.20
N ILE A 1117 -27.57 -10.14 5.48
CA ILE A 1117 -27.60 -11.58 5.26
C ILE A 1117 -26.62 -12.23 6.24
N VAL A 1118 -27.06 -13.30 6.90
CA VAL A 1118 -26.26 -14.07 7.83
C VAL A 1118 -26.08 -15.47 7.28
N VAL A 1119 -24.83 -15.92 7.16
CA VAL A 1119 -24.48 -17.30 6.86
C VAL A 1119 -24.00 -17.96 8.14
N GLU A 1120 -24.68 -19.01 8.59
CA GLU A 1120 -24.37 -19.73 9.83
C GLU A 1120 -23.99 -21.18 9.52
N LEU A 1121 -22.75 -21.56 9.81
CA LEU A 1121 -22.30 -22.96 9.74
C LEU A 1121 -22.93 -23.80 10.84
N ASP A 1122 -23.18 -25.08 10.56
CA ASP A 1122 -23.62 -26.04 11.57
C ASP A 1122 -22.66 -26.08 12.76
N LYS A 1123 -23.22 -26.26 13.96
CA LYS A 1123 -22.47 -26.28 15.21
C LYS A 1123 -21.46 -27.43 15.33
N THR A 1124 -21.57 -28.44 14.48
CA THR A 1124 -20.65 -29.58 14.39
C THR A 1124 -19.44 -29.29 13.49
N LEU A 1125 -19.48 -28.20 12.73
CA LEU A 1125 -18.43 -27.84 11.77
C LEU A 1125 -17.52 -26.74 12.30
N ASP A 1126 -16.30 -26.74 11.77
CA ASP A 1126 -15.28 -25.77 12.13
C ASP A 1126 -15.16 -24.64 11.11
N PRO A 1127 -15.52 -23.39 11.46
CA PRO A 1127 -15.48 -22.27 10.53
C PRO A 1127 -14.10 -21.98 9.91
N VAL A 1128 -12.99 -22.42 10.50
CA VAL A 1128 -11.66 -22.20 9.90
C VAL A 1128 -11.45 -23.06 8.66
N ASP A 1129 -12.12 -24.22 8.58
CA ASP A 1129 -11.97 -25.16 7.46
C ASP A 1129 -12.87 -24.84 6.27
N TYR A 1130 -13.78 -23.88 6.40
CA TYR A 1130 -14.75 -23.55 5.36
C TYR A 1130 -14.60 -22.13 4.85
N TYR A 1131 -14.94 -21.97 3.58
CA TYR A 1131 -15.18 -20.67 2.98
C TYR A 1131 -16.47 -20.73 2.17
N ALA A 1132 -17.10 -19.57 2.03
CA ALA A 1132 -18.28 -19.36 1.22
C ALA A 1132 -17.89 -18.70 -0.11
N VAL A 1133 -18.45 -19.17 -1.21
CA VAL A 1133 -18.60 -18.41 -2.44
C VAL A 1133 -20.04 -17.93 -2.47
N ILE A 1134 -20.24 -16.63 -2.51
CA ILE A 1134 -21.56 -16.01 -2.39
C ILE A 1134 -21.88 -15.30 -3.69
N ALA A 1135 -23.01 -15.66 -4.30
CA ALA A 1135 -23.68 -14.94 -5.37
C ALA A 1135 -24.86 -14.16 -4.77
N LEU A 1136 -24.70 -12.87 -4.56
CA LEU A 1136 -25.75 -12.03 -3.99
C LEU A 1136 -26.93 -11.86 -4.96
N PRO A 1137 -28.15 -11.62 -4.45
CA PRO A 1137 -29.28 -11.26 -5.29
C PRO A 1137 -28.98 -10.08 -6.21
N SER A 1138 -29.42 -10.14 -7.47
CA SER A 1138 -29.13 -9.15 -8.53
C SER A 1138 -29.70 -7.75 -8.23
N VAL A 1139 -30.50 -7.63 -7.17
CA VAL A 1139 -31.16 -6.39 -6.71
C VAL A 1139 -30.47 -5.74 -5.51
N VAL A 1140 -29.40 -6.34 -4.97
CA VAL A 1140 -28.62 -5.82 -3.85
C VAL A 1140 -27.13 -5.71 -4.18
N SER A 1141 -26.36 -5.01 -3.34
CA SER A 1141 -24.91 -4.95 -3.38
C SER A 1141 -24.34 -5.25 -2.01
N LEU A 1142 -23.16 -5.87 -1.92
CA LEU A 1142 -22.45 -6.00 -0.65
C LEU A 1142 -21.83 -4.65 -0.22
N ARG A 1143 -21.89 -4.33 1.08
CA ARG A 1143 -21.05 -3.31 1.71
C ARG A 1143 -19.81 -3.96 2.33
N GLN A 1144 -18.71 -3.20 2.36
CA GLN A 1144 -17.53 -3.56 3.12
C GLN A 1144 -17.80 -3.35 4.62
N THR A 1145 -17.45 -4.36 5.43
CA THR A 1145 -17.68 -4.43 6.89
C THR A 1145 -16.45 -4.98 7.60
N GLU A 1146 -16.47 -5.15 8.92
CA GLU A 1146 -15.38 -5.85 9.62
C GLU A 1146 -15.24 -7.32 9.18
N ASP A 1147 -16.34 -8.00 8.88
CA ASP A 1147 -16.36 -9.36 8.31
C ASP A 1147 -15.87 -9.39 6.85
N ILE A 1148 -15.87 -8.23 6.18
CA ILE A 1148 -15.53 -8.02 4.77
C ILE A 1148 -14.69 -6.73 4.66
N LEU A 1149 -13.50 -6.74 5.28
CA LEU A 1149 -12.58 -5.59 5.45
C LEU A 1149 -12.28 -4.86 4.11
N ALA A 1150 -11.81 -3.61 4.10
CA ALA A 1150 -11.58 -2.90 2.83
C ALA A 1150 -10.25 -3.23 2.12
N ASP A 1151 -9.32 -3.92 2.78
CA ASP A 1151 -8.27 -4.70 2.10
C ASP A 1151 -8.80 -6.06 1.62
N TYR A 1152 -9.95 -6.49 2.15
CA TYR A 1152 -10.84 -7.49 1.57
C TYR A 1152 -11.59 -6.88 0.37
N ARG A 1153 -10.83 -6.60 -0.70
CA ARG A 1153 -11.26 -7.27 -1.93
C ARG A 1153 -11.20 -8.74 -1.54
N GLY A 1154 -12.34 -9.43 -1.39
CA GLY A 1154 -12.27 -10.88 -1.32
C GLY A 1154 -11.47 -11.42 -2.50
N GLN A 1155 -11.44 -12.72 -2.73
CA GLN A 1155 -11.39 -13.06 -4.16
C GLN A 1155 -12.72 -12.53 -4.71
N LEU A 1156 -12.72 -11.26 -5.17
CA LEU A 1156 -13.84 -10.61 -5.80
C LEU A 1156 -13.93 -11.31 -7.14
N LEU A 1157 -14.64 -12.42 -7.08
CA LEU A 1157 -15.00 -13.21 -8.22
C LEU A 1157 -16.14 -12.49 -8.92
N TYR A 1158 -16.07 -11.18 -9.22
CA TYR A 1158 -17.04 -10.37 -9.98
C TYR A 1158 -17.82 -9.35 -9.14
N GLY A 1159 -17.76 -8.10 -9.61
CA GLY A 1159 -18.64 -7.02 -9.20
C GLY A 1159 -19.70 -6.73 -10.27
N GLN A 1160 -20.86 -6.24 -9.86
CA GLN A 1160 -21.77 -5.46 -10.68
C GLN A 1160 -21.36 -3.98 -10.53
N LYS A 1161 -21.89 -3.01 -11.30
CA LYS A 1161 -21.72 -1.59 -10.95
C LYS A 1161 -23.05 -0.94 -10.56
N SER A 1162 -23.01 -0.06 -9.54
CA SER A 1162 -24.00 1.00 -9.30
C SER A 1162 -23.43 2.29 -9.85
N GLY A 1163 -24.26 3.34 -9.92
CA GLY A 1163 -23.88 4.69 -10.33
C GLY A 1163 -22.74 5.37 -9.57
N GLY A 1164 -21.50 4.87 -9.73
CA GLY A 1164 -20.20 5.48 -9.41
C GLY A 1164 -19.21 4.54 -8.68
N GLY A 1165 -19.43 3.21 -8.70
CA GLY A 1165 -18.52 2.24 -8.11
C GLY A 1165 -18.84 0.77 -8.43
N GLU A 1166 -17.98 -0.14 -7.96
CA GLU A 1166 -18.17 -1.60 -8.03
C GLU A 1166 -19.11 -2.05 -6.91
N ARG A 1167 -20.31 -2.52 -7.28
CA ARG A 1167 -21.17 -3.38 -6.45
C ARG A 1167 -20.54 -4.75 -6.40
N ILE A 1168 -20.39 -5.35 -5.23
CA ILE A 1168 -19.92 -6.73 -5.17
C ILE A 1168 -21.15 -7.62 -5.36
N GLN A 1169 -21.18 -8.44 -6.41
CA GLN A 1169 -22.24 -9.42 -6.65
C GLN A 1169 -21.76 -10.83 -6.32
N PHE A 1170 -20.48 -11.13 -6.57
CA PHE A 1170 -19.87 -12.41 -6.25
C PHE A 1170 -18.63 -12.23 -5.38
N VAL A 1171 -18.54 -13.00 -4.31
CA VAL A 1171 -17.41 -12.91 -3.38
C VAL A 1171 -17.07 -14.27 -2.80
N THR A 1172 -15.78 -14.59 -2.73
CA THR A 1172 -15.29 -15.68 -1.89
C THR A 1172 -14.95 -15.10 -0.52
N VAL A 1173 -15.50 -15.65 0.57
CA VAL A 1173 -15.31 -15.21 1.96
C VAL A 1173 -15.03 -16.39 2.87
N PRO A 1174 -13.91 -16.44 3.61
CA PRO A 1174 -13.70 -17.44 4.65
C PRO A 1174 -14.54 -17.12 5.89
N PHE A 1175 -14.92 -18.12 6.69
CA PHE A 1175 -15.68 -17.90 7.92
C PHE A 1175 -14.84 -17.36 9.09
N ARG A 1176 -13.50 -17.24 8.93
CA ARG A 1176 -12.58 -16.55 9.87
C ARG A 1176 -12.69 -17.01 11.33
N GLY A 1177 -12.98 -18.29 11.58
CA GLY A 1177 -13.13 -18.82 12.93
C GLY A 1177 -14.48 -18.48 13.61
N LEU A 1178 -15.31 -17.65 12.97
CA LEU A 1178 -16.67 -17.35 13.39
C LEU A 1178 -17.64 -18.28 12.65
N ARG A 1179 -18.56 -18.91 13.40
CA ARG A 1179 -19.61 -19.73 12.78
C ARG A 1179 -20.62 -18.92 11.98
N THR A 1180 -20.66 -17.63 12.26
CA THR A 1180 -21.62 -16.70 11.70
C THR A 1180 -20.85 -15.66 10.91
N MET A 1181 -21.16 -15.56 9.63
CA MET A 1181 -20.65 -14.53 8.72
C MET A 1181 -21.76 -13.51 8.48
N LYS A 1182 -21.52 -12.24 8.81
CA LYS A 1182 -22.48 -11.17 8.61
C LYS A 1182 -22.15 -10.38 7.34
N LEU A 1183 -23.01 -10.52 6.35
CA LEU A 1183 -22.95 -9.76 5.09
C LEU A 1183 -23.89 -8.56 5.20
N VAL A 1184 -23.35 -7.35 5.22
CA VAL A 1184 -24.18 -6.14 5.10
C VAL A 1184 -24.41 -5.89 3.62
N ILE A 1185 -25.68 -5.83 3.23
CA ILE A 1185 -26.12 -5.59 1.85
C ILE A 1185 -26.88 -4.27 1.77
N GLU A 1186 -26.86 -3.66 0.60
CA GLU A 1186 -27.53 -2.40 0.28
C GLU A 1186 -28.46 -2.60 -0.92
N GLY A 1187 -29.67 -2.03 -0.87
CA GLY A 1187 -30.64 -2.11 -1.97
C GLY A 1187 -30.11 -1.38 -3.21
N ALA A 1188 -30.09 -2.06 -4.35
CA ALA A 1188 -29.36 -1.62 -5.53
C ALA A 1188 -30.26 -1.31 -6.74
N LEU A 1189 -31.18 -2.21 -7.09
CA LEU A 1189 -32.09 -2.04 -8.23
C LEU A 1189 -33.50 -2.48 -7.83
N PRO A 1190 -34.55 -1.72 -8.16
CA PRO A 1190 -35.91 -2.14 -7.89
C PRO A 1190 -36.21 -3.48 -8.59
N GLY A 1191 -36.91 -4.36 -7.90
CA GLY A 1191 -37.22 -5.70 -8.40
C GLY A 1191 -37.14 -6.77 -7.32
N LYS A 1192 -37.05 -8.03 -7.72
CA LYS A 1192 -36.84 -9.16 -6.82
C LYS A 1192 -35.85 -10.17 -7.40
N SER A 1193 -34.97 -10.69 -6.56
CA SER A 1193 -34.01 -11.72 -6.93
C SER A 1193 -33.73 -12.62 -5.73
N HIS A 1194 -33.48 -13.90 -6.00
CA HIS A 1194 -32.78 -14.78 -5.05
C HIS A 1194 -31.27 -14.67 -5.26
N GLY A 1195 -30.49 -15.38 -4.46
CA GLY A 1195 -29.04 -15.52 -4.60
C GLY A 1195 -28.58 -16.94 -4.20
N PHE A 1196 -27.28 -17.17 -4.15
CA PHE A 1196 -26.71 -18.46 -3.75
C PHE A 1196 -25.54 -18.26 -2.78
N VAL A 1197 -25.45 -19.13 -1.78
CA VAL A 1197 -24.26 -19.29 -0.97
C VAL A 1197 -23.79 -20.72 -1.16
N MET A 1198 -22.55 -20.89 -1.59
CA MET A 1198 -21.89 -22.18 -1.69
C MET A 1198 -20.82 -22.25 -0.63
N VAL A 1199 -20.92 -23.19 0.30
CA VAL A 1199 -19.90 -23.41 1.32
C VAL A 1199 -19.11 -24.66 0.98
N ARG A 1200 -17.78 -24.56 1.07
CA ARG A 1200 -16.86 -25.64 0.74
C ARG A 1200 -15.79 -25.79 1.82
N HIS A 1201 -15.39 -27.04 2.04
CA HIS A 1201 -14.23 -27.39 2.85
C HIS A 1201 -12.93 -27.15 2.08
N GLN A 1202 -11.98 -26.44 2.69
CA GLN A 1202 -10.74 -25.99 2.03
C GLN A 1202 -9.86 -27.14 1.53
N ALA A 1203 -9.86 -28.31 2.18
CA ALA A 1203 -9.03 -29.47 1.79
C ALA A 1203 -9.80 -30.74 1.41
N ASN A 1204 -11.12 -30.66 1.29
CA ASN A 1204 -11.90 -31.81 0.85
C ASN A 1204 -12.81 -31.36 -0.28
N PRO A 1205 -12.42 -31.53 -1.55
CA PRO A 1205 -13.22 -31.09 -2.68
C PRO A 1205 -14.61 -31.76 -2.75
N ALA A 1206 -14.79 -32.92 -2.09
CA ALA A 1206 -16.09 -33.59 -2.02
C ALA A 1206 -17.07 -32.94 -1.04
N VAL A 1207 -16.60 -32.11 -0.10
CA VAL A 1207 -17.45 -31.42 0.88
C VAL A 1207 -17.75 -30.01 0.38
N ILE A 1208 -18.81 -29.92 -0.41
CA ILE A 1208 -19.29 -28.70 -1.05
C ILE A 1208 -20.81 -28.74 -1.14
N GLN A 1209 -21.47 -27.66 -0.74
CA GLN A 1209 -22.93 -27.54 -0.82
C GLN A 1209 -23.31 -26.10 -1.12
N THR A 1210 -24.37 -25.93 -1.91
CA THR A 1210 -24.97 -24.64 -2.20
C THR A 1210 -26.37 -24.58 -1.61
N VAL A 1211 -26.72 -23.44 -1.00
CA VAL A 1211 -28.04 -23.11 -0.46
C VAL A 1211 -28.47 -21.77 -1.07
N GLU A 1212 -29.75 -21.65 -1.37
CA GLU A 1212 -30.33 -20.43 -1.93
C GLU A 1212 -30.45 -19.33 -0.85
N ILE A 1213 -30.08 -18.10 -1.20
CA ILE A 1213 -30.43 -16.92 -0.42
C ILE A 1213 -31.91 -16.64 -0.68
N PRO A 1214 -32.77 -16.52 0.35
CA PRO A 1214 -34.17 -16.17 0.16
C PRO A 1214 -34.36 -14.96 -0.75
N THR A 1215 -35.48 -14.93 -1.48
CA THR A 1215 -35.76 -13.82 -2.39
C THR A 1215 -35.81 -12.49 -1.63
N ILE A 1216 -35.07 -11.50 -2.12
CA ILE A 1216 -35.11 -10.12 -1.64
C ILE A 1216 -35.90 -9.29 -2.66
N THR A 1217 -36.82 -8.48 -2.16
CA THR A 1217 -37.53 -7.46 -2.93
C THR A 1217 -36.92 -6.09 -2.64
N CYS A 1218 -36.35 -5.47 -3.65
CA CYS A 1218 -35.88 -4.10 -3.57
C CYS A 1218 -36.95 -3.14 -4.12
N ARG A 1219 -37.34 -2.16 -3.31
CA ARG A 1219 -38.42 -1.19 -3.60
C ARG A 1219 -37.88 0.15 -4.11
#